data_AF-A0A415ZJ38-F1
#
_entry.id   AF-A0A415ZJ38-F1
#
_cell.length_a   1.000
_cell.length_b   1.000
_cell.length_c   1.000
_cell.angle_alpha   90.00
_cell.angle_beta   90.00
_cell.angle_gamma   90.00
#
_symmetry.space_group_name_H-M   'P 1'
#
loop_
_entity.id
_entity.type
_entity.pdbx_description
1 polymer ?
#
loop_
_entity_poly.entity_id
_entity_poly.type
_entity_poly.pdbx_seq_one_letter_code
_entity_poly.pdbx_strand_id
1 'polypeptide(L)'
;MNHEKIPQHLKDTAEWCCWQYEQKPGKAKPDKIPKNPCTGGNASVNIPNTFSDFDTAIKAVVKFDGIGTRASRNLALIDLDHCVENSSVVPWAQTVIDHFPDAYVEISPSRTGIHIICKISDDFVFDKKAFYIKKGNYELYIAGYTNRFLMVTGDCIQNGNASVQDEGIRWLMETHMRREQSVTDSDMDAILTRDSYLSDASVLEKAMNAKNGQKLRTLWNGDISGYPSQSEADIALVSILAFYCNGNAQQIDRIYRTWVLARKKWDECHGAETYGMMTIRRAVSGMKEFYAPIIKTDAAENFDDAMHRLEELNPMDTGAYPWSDIGTGKLLADFYESVIRYVPKRKSWFYYEEGIWQQDVGGLKAMKYCMELANLLHMYALKITDEHTRKGYMEYAKRWQRHPNRVNILKDAQVYHPIDPMEFDSDIHVFNCSNCTLHLDTRSYTEHRSEDKLTKISPVVYDPDVYCERWEKFIDEIMSGDKEKAKFMQKLFGYGLTGDTHYECLTILYGASTRNGKSTLCEAVLKVLGGYGCTTRPETLAMKPTVDSSQPSEDIARLAGVRFVTVSEPGKGLVLNAAQLKTLTGNDLINARYLHENSFDFRSTHKFYVNTNYLPTITDMTVFASGRLYIIPFDRHFDEGEQDKGLKQYFSKPEVQSAIFNWLLEGYDLLQKEGLTPPPSVRVATAQYRHDSDKIALFFEDCMESGDAYEVRTSEVYYRYKRWCEENGHYAENMKNFKQSIAPIATAVRKRPKGDGEKTTVITGYRLISEFL
;
A
#
# COMPACT_ATOMS: atom_id res chain seq x y z
N MET A 1 -43.94 -56.38 14.26
CA MET A 1 -43.70 -55.61 13.02
C MET A 1 -45.04 -55.32 12.35
N ASN A 2 -45.33 -54.06 11.98
CA ASN A 2 -46.60 -53.69 11.32
C ASN A 2 -46.43 -53.63 9.79
N HIS A 3 -46.15 -54.78 9.20
CA HIS A 3 -45.74 -54.89 7.79
C HIS A 3 -46.89 -54.61 6.79
N GLU A 4 -48.14 -54.60 7.25
CA GLU A 4 -49.30 -54.21 6.45
C GLU A 4 -49.23 -52.74 6.02
N LYS A 5 -48.66 -51.88 6.86
CA LYS A 5 -48.49 -50.44 6.58
C LYS A 5 -47.35 -50.10 5.61
N ILE A 6 -46.57 -51.08 5.17
CA ILE A 6 -45.54 -50.85 4.15
C ILE A 6 -46.24 -50.76 2.77
N PRO A 7 -46.02 -49.70 1.98
CA PRO A 7 -46.61 -49.54 0.66
C PRO A 7 -46.38 -50.75 -0.25
N GLN A 8 -47.43 -51.19 -0.95
CA GLN A 8 -47.39 -52.41 -1.78
C GLN A 8 -46.28 -52.34 -2.83
N HIS A 9 -46.12 -51.18 -3.48
CA HIS A 9 -45.07 -51.03 -4.48
C HIS A 9 -43.65 -51.18 -3.92
N LEU A 10 -43.39 -50.85 -2.64
CA LEU A 10 -42.09 -51.10 -2.00
C LEU A 10 -41.89 -52.59 -1.76
N LYS A 11 -42.94 -53.31 -1.35
CA LYS A 11 -42.91 -54.78 -1.21
C LYS A 11 -42.57 -55.44 -2.54
N ASP A 12 -43.14 -54.93 -3.63
CA ASP A 12 -42.98 -55.50 -4.97
C ASP A 12 -41.61 -55.19 -5.61
N THR A 13 -41.01 -54.04 -5.30
CA THR A 13 -39.85 -53.51 -6.07
C THR A 13 -38.55 -53.40 -5.30
N ALA A 14 -38.59 -53.31 -3.97
CA ALA A 14 -37.40 -53.24 -3.15
C ALA A 14 -36.75 -54.61 -2.96
N GLU A 15 -35.44 -54.62 -2.69
CA GLU A 15 -34.70 -55.85 -2.41
C GLU A 15 -34.54 -56.03 -0.89
N TRP A 16 -35.03 -57.14 -0.35
CA TRP A 16 -35.24 -57.34 1.08
C TRP A 16 -34.26 -58.34 1.70
N CYS A 17 -33.91 -58.10 2.96
CA CYS A 17 -33.15 -59.03 3.80
C CYS A 17 -33.79 -59.12 5.18
N CYS A 18 -33.41 -60.12 5.96
CA CYS A 18 -33.62 -60.11 7.40
C CYS A 18 -32.42 -59.41 8.06
N TRP A 19 -32.49 -59.05 9.34
CA TRP A 19 -31.32 -58.61 10.10
C TRP A 19 -31.39 -59.11 11.53
N GLN A 20 -30.23 -59.25 12.16
CA GLN A 20 -30.12 -59.64 13.56
C GLN A 20 -29.04 -58.85 14.30
N TYR A 21 -29.19 -58.72 15.61
CA TYR A 21 -28.19 -58.14 16.49
C TYR A 21 -27.05 -59.12 16.74
N GLU A 22 -25.81 -58.68 16.51
CA GLU A 22 -24.61 -59.43 16.83
C GLU A 22 -23.67 -58.61 17.71
N GLN A 23 -23.45 -59.07 18.94
CA GLN A 23 -22.52 -58.45 19.87
C GLN A 23 -21.09 -58.83 19.52
N LYS A 24 -20.27 -57.84 19.11
CA LYS A 24 -18.83 -58.05 18.87
C LYS A 24 -18.01 -57.76 20.14
N PRO A 25 -16.91 -58.50 20.38
CA PRO A 25 -16.01 -58.23 21.49
C PRO A 25 -15.49 -56.79 21.47
N GLY A 26 -15.60 -56.08 22.59
CA GLY A 26 -15.07 -54.71 22.75
C GLY A 26 -15.95 -53.57 22.22
N LYS A 27 -17.15 -53.85 21.66
CA LYS A 27 -18.11 -52.80 21.26
C LYS A 27 -19.20 -52.57 22.31
N ALA A 28 -19.51 -51.31 22.58
CA ALA A 28 -20.54 -50.92 23.56
C ALA A 28 -21.99 -51.17 23.10
N LYS A 29 -22.23 -51.35 21.79
CA LYS A 29 -23.57 -51.64 21.22
C LYS A 29 -23.46 -52.80 20.21
N PRO A 30 -24.47 -53.69 20.11
CA PRO A 30 -24.48 -54.76 19.12
C PRO A 30 -24.60 -54.21 17.69
N ASP A 31 -23.92 -54.84 16.74
CA ASP A 31 -24.03 -54.50 15.32
C ASP A 31 -25.32 -55.09 14.75
N LYS A 32 -25.97 -54.37 13.82
CA LYS A 32 -27.14 -54.85 13.07
C LYS A 32 -26.64 -55.50 11.77
N ILE A 33 -26.66 -56.83 11.72
CA ILE A 33 -26.07 -57.59 10.60
C ILE A 33 -27.19 -58.05 9.65
N PRO A 34 -27.11 -57.72 8.35
CA PRO A 34 -28.08 -58.19 7.37
C PRO A 34 -27.88 -59.68 7.11
N LYS A 35 -28.99 -60.40 6.98
CA LYS A 35 -29.09 -61.87 6.86
C LYS A 35 -29.88 -62.22 5.62
N ASN A 36 -29.36 -63.19 4.87
CA ASN A 36 -29.99 -63.72 3.68
C ASN A 36 -31.24 -64.53 4.11
N PRO A 37 -32.45 -64.13 3.68
CA PRO A 37 -33.68 -64.79 4.09
C PRO A 37 -33.79 -66.27 3.68
N CYS A 38 -33.14 -66.66 2.59
CA CYS A 38 -33.20 -68.01 2.04
C CYS A 38 -32.23 -68.97 2.74
N THR A 39 -31.04 -68.49 3.09
CA THR A 39 -29.94 -69.34 3.59
C THR A 39 -29.65 -69.17 5.08
N GLY A 40 -30.06 -68.05 5.68
CA GLY A 40 -29.75 -67.65 7.05
C GLY A 40 -28.31 -67.17 7.28
N GLY A 41 -27.46 -67.21 6.26
CA GLY A 41 -26.11 -66.62 6.29
C GLY A 41 -26.14 -65.09 6.20
N ASN A 42 -24.96 -64.45 6.23
CA ASN A 42 -24.86 -63.00 6.08
C ASN A 42 -25.27 -62.56 4.66
N ALA A 43 -26.13 -61.55 4.56
CA ALA A 43 -26.37 -60.85 3.30
C ALA A 43 -25.32 -59.75 3.12
N SER A 44 -24.98 -59.45 1.87
CA SER A 44 -24.02 -58.41 1.51
C SER A 44 -24.67 -57.45 0.54
N VAL A 45 -24.70 -56.17 0.90
CA VAL A 45 -25.22 -55.07 0.06
C VAL A 45 -24.49 -54.93 -1.28
N ASN A 46 -23.26 -55.46 -1.38
CA ASN A 46 -22.47 -55.50 -2.62
C ASN A 46 -22.81 -56.72 -3.49
N ILE A 47 -23.61 -57.67 -2.99
CA ILE A 47 -23.94 -58.93 -3.66
C ILE A 47 -25.48 -59.05 -3.68
N PRO A 48 -26.16 -58.41 -4.64
CA PRO A 48 -27.63 -58.27 -4.64
C PRO A 48 -28.41 -59.57 -4.52
N ASN A 49 -27.90 -60.67 -5.09
CA ASN A 49 -28.56 -61.98 -5.01
C ASN A 49 -28.58 -62.60 -3.59
N THR A 50 -27.97 -61.94 -2.60
CA THR A 50 -28.09 -62.30 -1.18
C THR A 50 -29.31 -61.67 -0.50
N PHE A 51 -30.04 -60.81 -1.21
CA PHE A 51 -31.35 -60.26 -0.86
C PHE A 51 -32.45 -61.02 -1.62
N SER A 52 -33.70 -60.97 -1.15
CA SER A 52 -34.85 -61.66 -1.74
C SER A 52 -36.03 -60.70 -1.96
N ASP A 53 -37.14 -61.24 -2.47
CA ASP A 53 -38.45 -60.58 -2.43
C ASP A 53 -38.99 -60.44 -1.00
N PHE A 54 -40.00 -59.59 -0.84
CA PHE A 54 -40.63 -59.28 0.44
C PHE A 54 -41.28 -60.49 1.11
N ASP A 55 -41.98 -61.35 0.35
CA ASP A 55 -42.69 -62.51 0.90
C ASP A 55 -41.72 -63.53 1.48
N THR A 56 -40.57 -63.72 0.83
CA THR A 56 -39.49 -64.57 1.33
C THR A 56 -38.88 -63.98 2.61
N ALA A 57 -38.61 -62.67 2.64
CA ALA A 57 -38.06 -62.00 3.81
C ALA A 57 -39.03 -62.02 5.02
N ILE A 58 -40.33 -61.78 4.79
CA ILE A 58 -41.32 -61.75 5.87
C ILE A 58 -41.62 -63.16 6.42
N LYS A 59 -41.59 -64.20 5.58
CA LYS A 59 -41.69 -65.60 6.05
C LYS A 59 -40.47 -66.00 6.89
N ALA A 60 -39.28 -65.53 6.51
CA ALA A 60 -38.05 -65.83 7.23
C ALA A 60 -37.87 -65.02 8.53
N VAL A 61 -38.51 -63.85 8.65
CA VAL A 61 -38.31 -62.90 9.75
C VAL A 61 -38.53 -63.50 11.14
N VAL A 62 -39.35 -64.54 11.27
CA VAL A 62 -39.62 -65.22 12.55
C VAL A 62 -38.35 -65.80 13.21
N LYS A 63 -37.25 -65.92 12.45
CA LYS A 63 -35.94 -66.38 12.92
C LYS A 63 -34.94 -65.24 13.18
N PHE A 64 -35.33 -63.99 13.00
CA PHE A 64 -34.47 -62.80 13.00
C PHE A 64 -35.13 -61.63 13.74
N ASP A 65 -34.37 -60.56 13.99
CA ASP A 65 -34.86 -59.40 14.76
C ASP A 65 -35.72 -58.43 13.93
N GLY A 66 -35.62 -58.49 12.60
CA GLY A 66 -36.48 -57.72 11.70
C GLY A 66 -36.10 -57.88 10.23
N ILE A 67 -36.71 -57.07 9.38
CA ILE A 67 -36.36 -56.97 7.95
C ILE A 67 -35.69 -55.62 7.65
N GLY A 68 -35.00 -55.57 6.52
CA GLY A 68 -34.39 -54.36 6.00
C GLY A 68 -34.31 -54.42 4.48
N THR A 69 -34.06 -53.27 3.86
CA THR A 69 -33.89 -53.14 2.42
C THR A 69 -32.60 -52.40 2.08
N ARG A 70 -31.98 -52.73 0.94
CA ARG A 70 -30.81 -51.98 0.46
C ARG A 70 -31.23 -50.85 -0.47
N ALA A 71 -30.38 -49.82 -0.56
CA ALA A 71 -30.53 -48.83 -1.62
C ALA A 71 -30.28 -49.51 -2.98
N SER A 72 -31.35 -49.78 -3.72
CA SER A 72 -31.33 -50.49 -5.00
C SER A 72 -32.14 -49.74 -6.05
N ARG A 73 -31.71 -49.83 -7.32
CA ARG A 73 -32.40 -49.21 -8.46
C ARG A 73 -32.58 -47.71 -8.22
N ASN A 74 -33.82 -47.21 -8.24
CA ASN A 74 -34.15 -45.83 -8.01
C ASN A 74 -34.59 -45.52 -6.56
N LEU A 75 -34.35 -46.42 -5.60
CA LEU A 75 -34.68 -46.16 -4.20
C LEU A 75 -33.58 -45.36 -3.50
N ALA A 76 -34.00 -44.31 -2.79
CA ALA A 76 -33.20 -43.55 -1.84
C ALA A 76 -33.71 -43.83 -0.41
N LEU A 77 -32.77 -44.05 0.51
CA LEU A 77 -33.04 -44.35 1.91
C LEU A 77 -32.37 -43.29 2.78
N ILE A 78 -33.13 -42.65 3.67
CA ILE A 78 -32.63 -41.59 4.55
C ILE A 78 -32.80 -42.04 6.00
N ASP A 79 -31.74 -41.93 6.79
CA ASP A 79 -31.76 -42.21 8.22
C ASP A 79 -31.51 -40.89 9.00
N LEU A 80 -32.44 -40.57 9.89
CA LEU A 80 -32.36 -39.42 10.79
C LEU A 80 -32.15 -39.92 12.23
N ASP A 81 -30.95 -39.71 12.74
CA ASP A 81 -30.54 -40.13 14.08
C ASP A 81 -31.08 -39.17 15.16
N HIS A 82 -31.43 -39.71 16.33
CA HIS A 82 -31.71 -38.93 17.55
C HIS A 82 -32.75 -37.80 17.38
N CYS A 83 -33.85 -38.10 16.69
CA CYS A 83 -34.88 -37.13 16.32
C CYS A 83 -36.29 -37.45 16.82
N VAL A 84 -36.43 -38.45 17.69
CA VAL A 84 -37.69 -38.78 18.37
C VAL A 84 -37.48 -38.70 19.87
N GLU A 85 -38.21 -37.80 20.53
CA GLU A 85 -38.17 -37.58 21.98
C GLU A 85 -39.60 -37.60 22.53
N ASN A 86 -39.83 -38.31 23.65
CA ASN A 86 -41.15 -38.43 24.29
C ASN A 86 -42.28 -38.86 23.33
N SER A 87 -41.97 -39.72 22.35
CA SER A 87 -42.90 -40.15 21.29
C SER A 87 -43.36 -39.04 20.33
N SER A 88 -42.59 -37.95 20.21
CA SER A 88 -42.81 -36.89 19.22
C SER A 88 -41.55 -36.64 18.40
N VAL A 89 -41.74 -36.32 17.12
CA VAL A 89 -40.64 -35.94 16.22
C VAL A 89 -40.18 -34.53 16.56
N VAL A 90 -38.87 -34.34 16.74
CA VAL A 90 -38.32 -33.02 17.07
C VAL A 90 -38.42 -32.06 15.87
N PRO A 91 -38.49 -30.73 16.08
CA PRO A 91 -38.83 -29.77 15.03
C PRO A 91 -37.94 -29.84 13.78
N TRP A 92 -36.62 -30.02 13.94
CA TRP A 92 -35.71 -30.05 12.79
C TRP A 92 -35.95 -31.27 11.90
N ALA A 93 -36.31 -32.42 12.49
CA ALA A 93 -36.60 -33.62 11.72
C ALA A 93 -38.00 -33.56 11.10
N GLN A 94 -38.95 -32.90 11.76
CA GLN A 94 -40.24 -32.57 11.14
C GLN A 94 -40.04 -31.71 9.89
N THR A 95 -39.17 -30.70 9.94
CA THR A 95 -38.81 -29.90 8.75
C THR A 95 -38.26 -30.76 7.62
N VAL A 96 -37.45 -31.79 7.90
CA VAL A 96 -36.99 -32.71 6.86
C VAL A 96 -38.17 -33.49 6.29
N ILE A 97 -38.99 -34.12 7.14
CA ILE A 97 -40.17 -34.91 6.71
C ILE A 97 -41.09 -34.09 5.81
N ASP A 98 -41.32 -32.81 6.14
CA ASP A 98 -42.19 -31.92 5.38
C ASP A 98 -41.69 -31.67 3.93
N HIS A 99 -40.39 -31.82 3.66
CA HIS A 99 -39.82 -31.75 2.31
C HIS A 99 -39.97 -33.05 1.50
N PHE A 100 -40.57 -34.09 2.10
CA PHE A 100 -40.81 -35.39 1.48
C PHE A 100 -42.30 -35.78 1.57
N PRO A 101 -43.23 -35.00 0.99
CA PRO A 101 -44.66 -35.11 1.25
C PRO A 101 -45.31 -36.44 0.82
N ASP A 102 -44.72 -37.17 -0.14
CA ASP A 102 -45.23 -38.47 -0.61
C ASP A 102 -44.20 -39.60 -0.42
N ALA A 103 -43.26 -39.42 0.51
CA ALA A 103 -42.36 -40.48 0.95
C ALA A 103 -43.02 -41.39 2.00
N TYR A 104 -42.51 -42.61 2.12
CA TYR A 104 -42.81 -43.49 3.24
C TYR A 104 -41.92 -43.14 4.43
N VAL A 105 -42.51 -42.85 5.60
CA VAL A 105 -41.78 -42.45 6.81
C VAL A 105 -42.19 -43.32 7.99
N GLU A 106 -41.21 -43.87 8.69
CA GLU A 106 -41.41 -44.75 9.83
C GLU A 106 -40.45 -44.46 11.00
N ILE A 107 -40.82 -44.93 12.18
CA ILE A 107 -39.94 -44.91 13.36
C ILE A 107 -38.91 -46.04 13.26
N SER A 108 -37.63 -45.71 13.43
CA SER A 108 -36.52 -46.67 13.40
C SER A 108 -36.62 -47.72 14.52
N PRO A 109 -35.91 -48.87 14.43
CA PRO A 109 -35.96 -49.91 15.47
C PRO A 109 -35.52 -49.43 16.87
N SER A 110 -34.69 -48.39 16.93
CA SER A 110 -34.23 -47.80 18.19
C SER A 110 -35.30 -46.97 18.91
N ARG A 111 -36.39 -46.63 18.20
CA ARG A 111 -37.43 -45.68 18.60
C ARG A 111 -36.98 -44.23 18.83
N THR A 112 -35.70 -43.92 18.63
CA THR A 112 -35.14 -42.57 18.80
C THR A 112 -34.84 -41.86 17.47
N GLY A 113 -35.02 -42.53 16.34
CA GLY A 113 -34.74 -42.01 15.00
C GLY A 113 -35.86 -42.29 14.00
N ILE A 114 -35.81 -41.63 12.85
CA ILE A 114 -36.78 -41.72 11.75
C ILE A 114 -36.11 -42.22 10.48
N HIS A 115 -36.79 -43.11 9.76
CA HIS A 115 -36.39 -43.54 8.43
C HIS A 115 -37.35 -42.97 7.38
N ILE A 116 -36.80 -42.45 6.28
CA ILE A 116 -37.56 -41.97 5.11
C ILE A 116 -37.15 -42.78 3.88
N ILE A 117 -38.12 -43.31 3.14
CA ILE A 117 -37.92 -44.09 1.91
C ILE A 117 -38.69 -43.42 0.77
N CYS A 118 -37.97 -43.09 -0.30
CA CYS A 118 -38.53 -42.48 -1.50
C CYS A 118 -37.80 -42.96 -2.76
N LYS A 119 -38.28 -42.53 -3.93
CA LYS A 119 -37.60 -42.76 -5.20
C LYS A 119 -36.84 -41.51 -5.66
N ILE A 120 -35.84 -41.75 -6.51
CA ILE A 120 -35.17 -40.73 -7.33
C ILE A 120 -35.50 -40.94 -8.81
N SER A 121 -35.32 -39.90 -9.61
CA SER A 121 -35.36 -40.04 -11.07
C SER A 121 -34.15 -40.83 -11.60
N ASP A 122 -34.29 -41.41 -12.79
CA ASP A 122 -33.21 -42.18 -13.43
C ASP A 122 -32.01 -41.29 -13.84
N ASP A 123 -32.23 -39.99 -14.04
CA ASP A 123 -31.22 -38.99 -14.35
C ASP A 123 -30.63 -38.30 -13.10
N PHE A 124 -31.01 -38.73 -11.89
CA PHE A 124 -30.48 -38.16 -10.66
C PHE A 124 -28.99 -38.50 -10.47
N VAL A 125 -28.15 -37.47 -10.42
CA VAL A 125 -26.69 -37.61 -10.23
C VAL A 125 -26.30 -37.17 -8.82
N PHE A 126 -25.56 -38.03 -8.11
CA PHE A 126 -25.01 -37.72 -6.79
C PHE A 126 -23.49 -37.48 -6.85
N ASP A 127 -23.05 -36.28 -6.48
CA ASP A 127 -21.63 -35.96 -6.42
C ASP A 127 -21.04 -36.20 -5.02
N LYS A 128 -20.31 -37.33 -4.88
CA LYS A 128 -19.60 -37.71 -3.66
C LYS A 128 -18.51 -36.72 -3.23
N LYS A 129 -18.02 -35.87 -4.14
CA LYS A 129 -17.01 -34.84 -3.87
C LYS A 129 -17.64 -33.56 -3.34
N ALA A 130 -18.85 -33.22 -3.78
CA ALA A 130 -19.58 -32.03 -3.34
C ALA A 130 -20.43 -32.27 -2.08
N PHE A 131 -20.89 -33.50 -1.82
CA PHE A 131 -21.80 -33.79 -0.71
C PHE A 131 -21.33 -34.98 0.15
N TYR A 132 -21.61 -34.91 1.46
CA TYR A 132 -21.42 -35.99 2.41
C TYR A 132 -22.54 -37.03 2.29
N ILE A 133 -22.22 -38.31 2.46
CA ILE A 133 -23.20 -39.40 2.60
C ILE A 133 -23.78 -39.46 4.02
N LYS A 134 -22.96 -39.08 5.01
CA LYS A 134 -23.33 -38.89 6.41
C LYS A 134 -22.74 -37.57 6.92
N LYS A 135 -23.57 -36.71 7.52
CA LYS A 135 -23.11 -35.49 8.23
C LYS A 135 -24.03 -35.22 9.41
N GLY A 136 -23.46 -35.17 10.61
CA GLY A 136 -24.25 -35.03 11.84
C GLY A 136 -25.27 -36.16 11.99
N ASN A 137 -26.54 -35.78 12.20
CA ASN A 137 -27.68 -36.68 12.38
C ASN A 137 -28.36 -37.11 11.06
N TYR A 138 -27.78 -36.79 9.90
CA TYR A 138 -28.35 -37.06 8.59
C TYR A 138 -27.50 -38.11 7.85
N GLU A 139 -28.13 -39.19 7.38
CA GLU A 139 -27.53 -40.15 6.45
C GLU A 139 -28.41 -40.32 5.21
N LEU A 140 -27.80 -40.31 4.02
CA LEU A 140 -28.47 -40.48 2.74
C LEU A 140 -27.84 -41.62 1.95
N TYR A 141 -28.64 -42.64 1.63
CA TYR A 141 -28.23 -43.81 0.88
C TYR A 141 -28.90 -43.84 -0.49
N ILE A 142 -28.07 -43.80 -1.54
CA ILE A 142 -28.49 -43.84 -2.94
C ILE A 142 -27.82 -45.03 -3.62
N ALA A 143 -28.57 -45.77 -4.45
CA ALA A 143 -28.07 -46.89 -5.21
C ALA A 143 -26.91 -46.48 -6.13
N GLY A 144 -25.88 -47.32 -6.26
CA GLY A 144 -24.68 -47.04 -7.06
C GLY A 144 -23.68 -46.08 -6.41
N TYR A 145 -24.12 -45.25 -5.47
CA TYR A 145 -23.25 -44.35 -4.72
C TYR A 145 -22.95 -44.85 -3.30
N THR A 146 -23.91 -45.50 -2.65
CA THR A 146 -23.75 -46.03 -1.30
C THR A 146 -24.12 -47.50 -1.27
N ASN A 147 -23.29 -48.30 -0.61
CA ASN A 147 -23.53 -49.72 -0.43
C ASN A 147 -23.90 -49.95 1.03
N ARG A 148 -25.15 -49.64 1.37
CA ARG A 148 -25.72 -49.74 2.73
C ARG A 148 -27.16 -50.26 2.65
N PHE A 149 -27.64 -50.81 3.77
CA PHE A 149 -29.02 -51.23 3.94
C PHE A 149 -29.64 -50.48 5.12
N LEU A 150 -30.94 -50.27 5.06
CA LEU A 150 -31.73 -49.62 6.09
C LEU A 150 -32.72 -50.64 6.65
N MET A 151 -32.89 -50.66 7.97
CA MET A 151 -33.89 -51.53 8.61
C MET A 151 -35.29 -50.97 8.37
N VAL A 152 -36.29 -51.85 8.23
CA VAL A 152 -37.68 -51.45 8.02
C VAL A 152 -38.55 -52.03 9.15
N THR A 153 -39.33 -51.19 9.82
CA THR A 153 -40.13 -51.56 11.01
C THR A 153 -41.63 -51.69 10.72
N GLY A 154 -42.13 -50.97 9.71
CA GLY A 154 -43.55 -50.83 9.48
C GLY A 154 -44.26 -49.87 10.45
N ASP A 155 -43.55 -49.27 11.41
CA ASP A 155 -44.13 -48.32 12.38
C ASP A 155 -44.30 -46.93 11.74
N CYS A 156 -45.21 -46.91 10.76
CA CYS A 156 -45.42 -45.82 9.83
C CYS A 156 -46.07 -44.61 10.49
N ILE A 157 -45.47 -43.43 10.28
CA ILE A 157 -45.98 -42.12 10.69
C ILE A 157 -46.39 -41.25 9.48
N GLN A 158 -45.90 -41.55 8.28
CA GLN A 158 -46.39 -40.98 7.03
C GLN A 158 -46.44 -42.07 5.95
N ASN A 159 -47.65 -42.37 5.48
CA ASN A 159 -47.89 -43.49 4.55
C ASN A 159 -47.96 -43.00 3.10
N GLY A 160 -46.91 -42.34 2.61
CA GLY A 160 -46.81 -41.91 1.21
C GLY A 160 -46.51 -43.06 0.26
N ASN A 161 -46.69 -42.83 -1.04
CA ASN A 161 -46.46 -43.82 -2.11
C ASN A 161 -44.97 -43.98 -2.46
N ALA A 162 -44.04 -43.50 -1.62
CA ALA A 162 -42.60 -43.47 -1.86
C ALA A 162 -42.27 -43.13 -3.34
N SER A 163 -42.90 -42.07 -3.83
CA SER A 163 -42.74 -41.56 -5.19
C SER A 163 -41.39 -40.85 -5.37
N VAL A 164 -41.15 -40.32 -6.58
CA VAL A 164 -39.92 -39.58 -6.88
C VAL A 164 -39.89 -38.27 -6.10
N GLN A 165 -38.82 -38.04 -5.33
CA GLN A 165 -38.67 -36.89 -4.41
C GLN A 165 -37.32 -36.18 -4.59
N ASP A 166 -36.88 -35.98 -5.84
CA ASP A 166 -35.57 -35.39 -6.15
C ASP A 166 -35.37 -34.01 -5.53
N GLU A 167 -36.41 -33.17 -5.51
CA GLU A 167 -36.34 -31.83 -4.93
C GLU A 167 -36.05 -31.88 -3.42
N GLY A 168 -36.74 -32.78 -2.68
CA GLY A 168 -36.47 -33.00 -1.26
C GLY A 168 -35.05 -33.51 -1.01
N ILE A 169 -34.53 -34.39 -1.88
CA ILE A 169 -33.15 -34.89 -1.79
C ILE A 169 -32.14 -33.78 -2.07
N ARG A 170 -32.33 -32.98 -3.13
CA ARG A 170 -31.45 -31.84 -3.45
C ARG A 170 -31.44 -30.82 -2.32
N TRP A 171 -32.61 -30.50 -1.76
CA TRP A 171 -32.73 -29.61 -0.62
C TRP A 171 -31.98 -30.14 0.61
N LEU A 172 -32.16 -31.42 0.96
CA LEU A 172 -31.46 -32.07 2.08
C LEU A 172 -29.93 -32.01 1.86
N MET A 173 -29.47 -32.29 0.65
CA MET A 173 -28.05 -32.27 0.29
C MET A 173 -27.43 -30.88 0.41
N GLU A 174 -28.05 -29.86 -0.20
CA GLU A 174 -27.52 -28.49 -0.20
C GLU A 174 -27.55 -27.86 1.19
N THR A 175 -28.64 -28.08 1.93
CA THR A 175 -28.86 -27.45 3.24
C THR A 175 -28.01 -28.09 4.33
N HIS A 176 -27.92 -29.43 4.34
CA HIS A 176 -27.36 -30.16 5.48
C HIS A 176 -26.10 -30.95 5.14
N MET A 177 -25.91 -31.36 3.88
CA MET A 177 -24.88 -32.34 3.51
C MET A 177 -23.76 -31.82 2.61
N ARG A 178 -23.71 -30.53 2.26
CA ARG A 178 -22.63 -29.94 1.43
C ARG A 178 -21.25 -30.06 2.09
N ARG A 179 -20.25 -30.47 1.32
CA ARG A 179 -18.82 -30.46 1.65
C ARG A 179 -18.26 -29.06 1.37
N GLU A 180 -17.38 -28.59 2.24
CA GLU A 180 -16.59 -27.38 1.97
C GLU A 180 -15.73 -27.65 0.72
N GLN A 181 -15.76 -26.73 -0.25
CA GLN A 181 -15.07 -26.89 -1.54
C GLN A 181 -13.55 -27.08 -1.35
N SER A 182 -12.94 -27.93 -2.18
CA SER A 182 -11.48 -27.96 -2.36
C SER A 182 -11.01 -26.64 -2.97
N VAL A 183 -9.93 -26.10 -2.42
CA VAL A 183 -9.23 -24.89 -2.88
C VAL A 183 -9.05 -24.94 -4.40
N THR A 184 -9.51 -23.92 -5.12
CA THR A 184 -9.32 -23.84 -6.59
C THR A 184 -7.84 -23.57 -6.91
N ASP A 185 -7.38 -23.85 -8.15
CA ASP A 185 -5.99 -23.55 -8.53
C ASP A 185 -5.64 -22.07 -8.36
N SER A 186 -6.59 -21.14 -8.58
CA SER A 186 -6.38 -19.71 -8.33
C SER A 186 -6.28 -19.36 -6.85
N ASP A 187 -7.03 -20.04 -5.98
CA ASP A 187 -6.92 -19.87 -4.54
C ASP A 187 -5.60 -20.47 -4.02
N MET A 188 -5.10 -21.54 -4.64
CA MET A 188 -3.81 -22.14 -4.31
C MET A 188 -2.65 -21.20 -4.62
N ASP A 189 -2.59 -20.61 -5.80
CA ASP A 189 -1.52 -19.65 -6.15
C ASP A 189 -1.56 -18.41 -5.23
N ALA A 190 -2.76 -17.94 -4.87
CA ALA A 190 -2.93 -16.86 -3.92
C ALA A 190 -2.48 -17.22 -2.49
N ILE A 191 -2.59 -18.49 -2.06
CA ILE A 191 -2.08 -18.96 -0.76
C ILE A 191 -0.56 -19.11 -0.79
N LEU A 192 -0.02 -19.69 -1.87
CA LEU A 192 1.42 -19.95 -2.01
C LEU A 192 2.27 -18.67 -2.10
N THR A 193 1.64 -17.55 -2.44
CA THR A 193 2.27 -16.22 -2.57
C THR A 193 1.94 -15.27 -1.41
N ARG A 194 1.26 -15.73 -0.35
CA ARG A 194 0.98 -14.90 0.84
C ARG A 194 2.25 -14.50 1.55
N ASP A 195 2.26 -13.33 2.15
CA ASP A 195 3.28 -12.99 3.12
C ASP A 195 3.13 -13.82 4.41
N SER A 196 4.27 -14.21 4.96
CA SER A 196 4.32 -14.88 6.26
C SER A 196 4.40 -13.83 7.37
N TYR A 197 3.72 -14.10 8.49
CA TYR A 197 3.77 -13.26 9.68
C TYR A 197 5.03 -13.45 10.52
N LEU A 198 5.91 -14.38 10.13
CA LEU A 198 7.07 -14.82 10.89
C LEU A 198 8.30 -14.83 9.99
N SER A 199 9.45 -14.46 10.54
CA SER A 199 10.76 -14.73 9.93
C SER A 199 11.04 -16.25 9.84
N ASP A 200 11.99 -16.65 9.00
CA ASP A 200 12.39 -18.06 8.85
C ASP A 200 12.85 -18.67 10.20
N ALA A 201 13.54 -17.89 11.03
CA ALA A 201 13.95 -18.29 12.37
C ALA A 201 12.76 -18.39 13.34
N SER A 202 11.86 -17.41 13.34
CA SER A 202 10.66 -17.38 14.19
C SER A 202 9.68 -18.52 13.85
N VAL A 203 9.59 -18.92 12.59
CA VAL A 203 8.84 -20.12 12.18
C VAL A 203 9.35 -21.35 12.91
N LEU A 204 10.67 -21.59 12.88
CA LEU A 204 11.28 -22.75 13.52
C LEU A 204 11.12 -22.69 15.04
N GLU A 205 11.39 -21.54 15.65
CA GLU A 205 11.26 -21.37 17.10
C GLU A 205 9.83 -21.62 17.58
N LYS A 206 8.82 -20.98 16.96
CA LYS A 206 7.41 -21.15 17.33
C LYS A 206 6.92 -22.56 17.07
N ALA A 207 7.30 -23.15 15.94
CA ALA A 207 6.89 -24.51 15.61
C ALA A 207 7.53 -25.54 16.56
N MET A 208 8.77 -25.32 17.00
CA MET A 208 9.41 -26.17 18.02
C MET A 208 8.78 -25.97 19.40
N ASN A 209 8.45 -24.75 19.80
CA ASN A 209 7.88 -24.45 21.13
C ASN A 209 6.38 -24.74 21.25
N ALA A 210 5.70 -25.09 20.15
CA ALA A 210 4.30 -25.46 20.16
C ALA A 210 4.03 -26.73 20.98
N LYS A 211 2.77 -26.91 21.42
CA LYS A 211 2.32 -28.09 22.19
C LYS A 211 2.64 -29.43 21.51
N ASN A 212 2.70 -29.44 20.17
CA ASN A 212 3.05 -30.57 19.32
C ASN A 212 4.46 -30.48 18.69
N GLY A 213 5.29 -29.52 19.10
CA GLY A 213 6.60 -29.23 18.50
C GLY A 213 7.65 -30.32 18.69
N GLN A 214 7.39 -31.33 19.53
CA GLN A 214 8.24 -32.50 19.66
C GLN A 214 8.42 -33.24 18.33
N LYS A 215 7.34 -33.31 17.52
CA LYS A 215 7.38 -33.94 16.20
C LYS A 215 8.32 -33.20 15.24
N LEU A 216 8.28 -31.87 15.27
CA LEU A 216 9.21 -31.06 14.48
C LEU A 216 10.64 -31.24 14.96
N ARG A 217 10.91 -31.19 16.28
CA ARG A 217 12.27 -31.40 16.83
C ARG A 217 12.89 -32.73 16.38
N THR A 218 12.12 -33.82 16.45
CA THR A 218 12.59 -35.14 16.00
C THR A 218 12.94 -35.14 14.51
N LEU A 219 12.03 -34.64 13.66
CA LEU A 219 12.27 -34.52 12.22
C LEU A 219 13.46 -33.60 11.91
N TRP A 220 13.53 -32.43 12.55
CA TRP A 220 14.53 -31.40 12.30
C TRP A 220 15.95 -31.88 12.62
N ASN A 221 16.10 -32.71 13.66
CA ASN A 221 17.37 -33.35 14.02
C ASN A 221 17.73 -34.56 13.15
N GLY A 222 16.91 -34.88 12.14
CA GLY A 222 17.18 -35.93 11.16
C GLY A 222 16.71 -37.34 11.57
N ASP A 223 15.89 -37.47 12.62
CA ASP A 223 15.26 -38.75 12.95
C ASP A 223 13.93 -38.90 12.20
N ILE A 224 13.93 -39.78 11.20
CA ILE A 224 12.76 -40.11 10.39
C ILE A 224 12.25 -41.54 10.62
N SER A 225 12.68 -42.21 11.70
CA SER A 225 12.33 -43.61 11.99
C SER A 225 10.82 -43.86 12.12
N GLY A 226 10.04 -42.82 12.43
CA GLY A 226 8.59 -42.86 12.47
C GLY A 226 7.89 -42.83 11.10
N TYR A 227 8.64 -42.77 10.00
CA TYR A 227 8.11 -42.66 8.63
C TYR A 227 8.59 -43.82 7.75
N PRO A 228 7.70 -44.46 6.97
CA PRO A 228 8.08 -45.56 6.08
C PRO A 228 9.08 -45.18 4.99
N SER A 229 9.19 -43.90 4.65
CA SER A 229 10.13 -43.38 3.65
C SER A 229 10.54 -41.93 3.92
N GLN A 230 11.69 -41.52 3.37
CA GLN A 230 12.15 -40.12 3.45
C GLN A 230 11.18 -39.15 2.74
N SER A 231 10.50 -39.58 1.67
CA SER A 231 9.50 -38.73 1.00
C SER A 231 8.25 -38.49 1.86
N GLU A 232 7.92 -39.42 2.77
CA GLU A 232 6.86 -39.24 3.77
C GLU A 232 7.32 -38.37 4.95
N ALA A 233 8.60 -38.41 5.29
CA ALA A 233 9.20 -37.47 6.24
C ALA A 233 9.25 -36.04 5.65
N ASP A 234 9.58 -35.90 4.36
CA ASP A 234 9.60 -34.63 3.62
C ASP A 234 8.22 -33.93 3.72
N ILE A 235 7.14 -34.62 3.32
CA ILE A 235 5.79 -34.04 3.39
C ILE A 235 5.36 -33.76 4.84
N ALA A 236 5.76 -34.59 5.81
CA ALA A 236 5.40 -34.36 7.20
C ALA A 236 6.09 -33.14 7.82
N LEU A 237 7.34 -32.88 7.46
CA LEU A 237 8.06 -31.66 7.83
C LEU A 237 7.43 -30.44 7.17
N VAL A 238 7.22 -30.51 5.86
CA VAL A 238 6.65 -29.42 5.05
C VAL A 238 5.23 -29.08 5.51
N SER A 239 4.43 -30.06 5.95
CA SER A 239 3.11 -29.80 6.56
C SER A 239 3.18 -29.09 7.91
N ILE A 240 4.28 -29.18 8.67
CA ILE A 240 4.43 -28.37 9.88
C ILE A 240 4.83 -26.94 9.48
N LEU A 241 5.83 -26.81 8.61
CA LEU A 241 6.32 -25.51 8.14
C LEU A 241 5.22 -24.71 7.43
N ALA A 242 4.46 -25.33 6.53
CA ALA A 242 3.43 -24.66 5.76
C ALA A 242 2.34 -24.00 6.63
N PHE A 243 2.04 -24.54 7.82
CA PHE A 243 1.14 -23.90 8.77
C PHE A 243 1.73 -22.60 9.32
N TYR A 244 2.98 -22.63 9.78
CA TYR A 244 3.65 -21.47 10.39
C TYR A 244 4.10 -20.42 9.38
N CYS A 245 4.41 -20.82 8.14
CA CYS A 245 4.77 -19.94 7.03
C CYS A 245 3.56 -19.28 6.35
N ASN A 246 2.34 -19.41 6.89
CA ASN A 246 1.11 -18.92 6.28
C ASN A 246 0.88 -19.41 4.83
N GLY A 247 1.39 -20.61 4.50
CA GLY A 247 1.34 -21.16 3.14
C GLY A 247 2.36 -20.59 2.15
N ASN A 248 3.20 -19.62 2.54
CA ASN A 248 4.19 -19.00 1.66
C ASN A 248 5.22 -20.03 1.14
N ALA A 249 5.17 -20.33 -0.16
CA ALA A 249 5.99 -21.36 -0.77
C ALA A 249 7.49 -21.03 -0.74
N GLN A 250 7.84 -19.76 -0.94
CA GLN A 250 9.25 -19.32 -0.97
C GLN A 250 9.90 -19.47 0.42
N GLN A 251 9.19 -19.11 1.49
CA GLN A 251 9.68 -19.27 2.85
C GLN A 251 9.81 -20.75 3.23
N ILE A 252 8.82 -21.57 2.89
CA ILE A 252 8.88 -23.01 3.13
C ILE A 252 10.10 -23.62 2.42
N ASP A 253 10.34 -23.23 1.17
CA ASP A 253 11.50 -23.68 0.40
C ASP A 253 12.83 -23.25 1.04
N ARG A 254 12.98 -21.97 1.44
CA ARG A 254 14.18 -21.48 2.14
C ARG A 254 14.44 -22.25 3.43
N ILE A 255 13.42 -22.45 4.25
CA ILE A 255 13.56 -23.17 5.52
C ILE A 255 13.89 -24.65 5.26
N TYR A 256 13.19 -25.32 4.34
CA TYR A 256 13.47 -26.73 4.02
C TYR A 256 14.92 -26.93 3.58
N ARG A 257 15.50 -26.01 2.80
CA ARG A 257 16.90 -26.11 2.35
C ARG A 257 17.92 -26.04 3.48
N THR A 258 17.56 -25.56 4.66
CA THR A 258 18.41 -25.56 5.86
C THR A 258 18.31 -26.85 6.67
N TRP A 259 17.35 -27.72 6.36
CA TRP A 259 17.13 -28.96 7.08
C TRP A 259 18.26 -29.98 6.83
N VAL A 260 18.68 -30.69 7.88
CA VAL A 260 19.82 -31.62 7.83
C VAL A 260 19.66 -32.78 6.82
N LEU A 261 18.42 -33.14 6.48
CA LEU A 261 18.11 -34.18 5.49
C LEU A 261 17.67 -33.62 4.13
N ALA A 262 17.80 -32.32 3.89
CA ALA A 262 17.56 -31.70 2.58
C ALA A 262 18.46 -32.34 1.52
N ARG A 263 17.91 -32.58 0.33
CA ARG A 263 18.56 -33.39 -0.72
C ARG A 263 18.25 -32.88 -2.11
N LYS A 264 19.13 -33.21 -3.07
CA LYS A 264 19.02 -32.83 -4.50
C LYS A 264 17.67 -33.19 -5.13
N LYS A 265 17.03 -34.26 -4.64
CA LYS A 265 15.68 -34.65 -5.07
C LYS A 265 14.66 -33.52 -4.97
N TRP A 266 14.83 -32.59 -4.04
CA TRP A 266 13.95 -31.42 -3.88
C TRP A 266 13.81 -30.59 -5.16
N ASP A 267 14.88 -30.50 -5.95
CA ASP A 267 14.95 -29.71 -7.17
C ASP A 267 14.72 -30.55 -8.45
N GLU A 268 14.48 -31.86 -8.33
CA GLU A 268 14.20 -32.73 -9.49
C GLU A 268 12.84 -32.37 -10.11
N CYS A 269 12.80 -32.18 -11.43
CA CYS A 269 11.56 -31.90 -12.16
C CYS A 269 10.72 -33.18 -12.34
N HIS A 270 9.46 -33.12 -11.91
CA HIS A 270 8.47 -34.18 -12.03
C HIS A 270 7.26 -33.65 -12.81
N GLY A 271 7.40 -33.56 -14.14
CA GLY A 271 6.42 -32.90 -15.00
C GLY A 271 6.73 -31.40 -15.14
N ALA A 272 5.75 -30.54 -14.86
CA ALA A 272 5.88 -29.08 -14.99
C ALA A 272 6.50 -28.40 -13.74
N GLU A 273 6.70 -29.13 -12.64
CA GLU A 273 7.15 -28.61 -11.34
C GLU A 273 8.27 -29.47 -10.75
N THR A 274 8.98 -28.92 -9.76
CA THR A 274 9.94 -29.68 -8.96
C THR A 274 9.22 -30.55 -7.92
N TYR A 275 9.85 -31.64 -7.48
CA TYR A 275 9.38 -32.46 -6.36
C TYR A 275 9.12 -31.60 -5.11
N GLY A 276 9.95 -30.59 -4.85
CA GLY A 276 9.78 -29.64 -3.77
C GLY A 276 8.49 -28.82 -3.87
N MET A 277 8.24 -28.19 -5.02
CA MET A 277 7.01 -27.43 -5.25
C MET A 277 5.76 -28.33 -5.16
N MET A 278 5.81 -29.54 -5.73
CA MET A 278 4.73 -30.52 -5.61
C MET A 278 4.46 -30.90 -4.15
N THR A 279 5.50 -31.05 -3.33
CA THR A 279 5.40 -31.38 -1.91
C THR A 279 4.81 -30.21 -1.12
N ILE A 280 5.23 -28.97 -1.39
CA ILE A 280 4.66 -27.75 -0.79
C ILE A 280 3.16 -27.63 -1.13
N ARG A 281 2.80 -27.71 -2.41
CA ARG A 281 1.39 -27.63 -2.85
C ARG A 281 0.52 -28.70 -2.22
N ARG A 282 1.04 -29.92 -2.10
CA ARG A 282 0.35 -31.03 -1.44
C ARG A 282 0.16 -30.78 0.06
N ALA A 283 1.14 -30.18 0.72
CA ALA A 283 1.03 -29.83 2.14
C ALA A 283 0.01 -28.72 2.37
N VAL A 284 0.07 -27.66 1.57
CA VAL A 284 -0.80 -26.47 1.68
C VAL A 284 -2.25 -26.81 1.32
N SER A 285 -2.49 -27.60 0.27
CA SER A 285 -3.86 -27.98 -0.13
C SER A 285 -4.61 -28.84 0.89
N GLY A 286 -3.88 -29.51 1.79
CA GLY A 286 -4.45 -30.28 2.91
C GLY A 286 -4.77 -29.44 4.15
N MET A 287 -4.44 -28.15 4.17
CA MET A 287 -4.60 -27.28 5.34
C MET A 287 -5.95 -26.56 5.35
N LYS A 288 -6.56 -26.49 6.53
CA LYS A 288 -7.81 -25.74 6.77
C LYS A 288 -7.56 -24.36 7.37
N GLU A 289 -6.47 -24.24 8.11
CA GLU A 289 -6.07 -23.03 8.82
C GLU A 289 -4.56 -22.89 8.72
N PHE A 290 -4.11 -21.65 8.80
CA PHE A 290 -2.69 -21.29 8.87
C PHE A 290 -2.44 -20.50 10.15
N TYR A 291 -1.18 -20.42 10.55
CA TYR A 291 -0.78 -19.57 11.66
C TYR A 291 -1.12 -18.11 11.33
N ALA A 292 -1.98 -17.51 12.16
CA ALA A 292 -2.28 -16.09 12.15
C ALA A 292 -2.17 -15.56 13.59
N PRO A 293 -1.40 -14.48 13.84
CA PRO A 293 -1.33 -13.89 15.17
C PRO A 293 -2.69 -13.30 15.58
N ILE A 294 -2.98 -13.27 16.89
CA ILE A 294 -4.24 -12.76 17.48
C ILE A 294 -4.46 -11.26 17.17
N ILE A 295 -3.40 -10.55 16.75
CA ILE A 295 -3.41 -9.16 16.27
C ILE A 295 -2.63 -9.14 14.95
N LYS A 296 -3.23 -8.65 13.87
CA LYS A 296 -2.53 -8.43 12.58
C LYS A 296 -1.62 -7.20 12.71
N THR A 297 -0.37 -7.43 13.04
CA THR A 297 0.71 -6.45 12.86
C THR A 297 1.55 -6.84 11.64
N ASP A 298 2.14 -5.83 11.02
CA ASP A 298 2.97 -5.95 9.82
C ASP A 298 4.20 -6.83 10.10
N ALA A 299 4.70 -7.54 9.10
CA ALA A 299 5.85 -8.45 9.25
C ALA A 299 7.15 -7.73 9.67
N ALA A 300 7.17 -6.39 9.59
CA ALA A 300 8.23 -5.53 10.08
C ALA A 300 8.31 -5.46 11.63
N GLU A 301 7.26 -5.87 12.35
CA GLU A 301 7.26 -5.93 13.83
C GLU A 301 7.19 -7.38 14.29
N ASN A 302 8.34 -8.08 14.18
CA ASN A 302 8.52 -9.38 14.82
C ASN A 302 8.26 -9.26 16.33
N PHE A 303 7.26 -9.99 16.85
CA PHE A 303 7.06 -10.15 18.29
C PHE A 303 8.33 -10.65 19.01
N ASP A 304 9.19 -11.39 18.31
CA ASP A 304 10.47 -11.88 18.84
C ASP A 304 11.54 -10.76 18.86
N ASP A 305 11.57 -9.87 17.86
CA ASP A 305 12.50 -8.73 17.82
C ASP A 305 12.14 -7.67 18.88
N ALA A 306 10.86 -7.33 19.00
CA ALA A 306 10.39 -6.40 20.02
C ALA A 306 10.65 -6.93 21.44
N MET A 307 10.38 -8.22 21.69
CA MET A 307 10.69 -8.83 22.98
C MET A 307 12.20 -8.91 23.25
N HIS A 308 13.02 -9.22 22.24
CA HIS A 308 14.48 -9.23 22.35
C HIS A 308 15.03 -7.84 22.69
N ARG A 309 14.61 -6.80 21.96
CA ARG A 309 14.95 -5.40 22.26
C ARG A 309 14.54 -5.00 23.67
N LEU A 310 13.36 -5.45 24.13
CA LEU A 310 12.91 -5.18 25.49
C LEU A 310 13.82 -5.88 26.51
N GLU A 311 14.20 -7.13 26.26
CA GLU A 311 15.13 -7.88 27.11
C GLU A 311 16.53 -7.23 27.16
N GLU A 312 17.04 -6.75 26.03
CA GLU A 312 18.31 -6.03 25.94
C GLU A 312 18.31 -4.72 26.73
N LEU A 313 17.20 -3.98 26.72
CA LEU A 313 17.02 -2.79 27.56
C LEU A 313 16.93 -3.13 29.06
N ASN A 314 16.64 -4.39 29.41
CA ASN A 314 16.52 -4.86 30.78
C ASN A 314 15.61 -3.96 31.65
N PRO A 315 14.29 -3.95 31.42
CA PRO A 315 13.34 -3.08 32.13
C PRO A 315 13.20 -3.41 33.64
N MET A 316 13.93 -4.42 34.13
CA MET A 316 14.06 -4.77 35.54
C MET A 316 15.18 -4.01 36.25
N ASP A 317 16.09 -3.36 35.51
CA ASP A 317 17.08 -2.47 36.09
C ASP A 317 16.38 -1.22 36.65
N THR A 318 16.09 -1.25 37.95
CA THR A 318 15.41 -0.14 38.63
C THR A 318 16.29 1.11 38.77
N GLY A 319 17.60 1.01 38.51
CA GLY A 319 18.48 2.17 38.38
C GLY A 319 18.28 2.90 37.04
N ALA A 320 18.11 2.16 35.95
CA ALA A 320 17.83 2.70 34.62
C ALA A 320 16.36 3.08 34.41
N TYR A 321 15.44 2.21 34.88
CA TYR A 321 13.99 2.27 34.71
C TYR A 321 13.25 2.02 36.04
N PRO A 322 13.25 2.98 36.99
CA PRO A 322 12.50 2.85 38.24
C PRO A 322 11.02 2.54 37.98
N TRP A 323 10.39 1.67 38.77
CA TRP A 323 8.97 1.30 38.62
C TRP A 323 8.00 2.41 39.11
N SER A 324 8.15 3.58 38.53
CA SER A 324 7.49 4.85 38.82
C SER A 324 7.24 5.59 37.50
N ASP A 325 6.46 6.66 37.53
CA ASP A 325 6.12 7.43 36.33
C ASP A 325 7.39 7.89 35.55
N ILE A 326 8.45 8.28 36.26
CA ILE A 326 9.75 8.67 35.67
C ILE A 326 10.34 7.55 34.80
N GLY A 327 10.40 6.32 35.32
CA GLY A 327 10.97 5.19 34.59
C GLY A 327 10.05 4.72 33.46
N THR A 328 8.73 4.91 33.59
CA THR A 328 7.78 4.56 32.52
C THR A 328 7.96 5.43 31.27
N GLY A 329 8.08 6.74 31.44
CA GLY A 329 8.31 7.66 30.31
C GLY A 329 9.64 7.39 29.61
N LYS A 330 10.72 7.16 30.39
CA LYS A 330 12.05 6.84 29.85
C LYS A 330 12.05 5.51 29.09
N LEU A 331 11.45 4.47 29.66
CA LEU A 331 11.40 3.15 29.01
C LEU A 331 10.67 3.21 27.66
N LEU A 332 9.57 3.96 27.56
CA LEU A 332 8.88 4.15 26.29
C LEU A 332 9.77 4.86 25.26
N ALA A 333 10.43 5.93 25.67
CA ALA A 333 11.27 6.75 24.79
C ALA A 333 12.51 6.00 24.29
N ASP A 334 13.19 5.24 25.17
CA ASP A 334 14.34 4.41 24.82
C ASP A 334 13.91 3.22 23.95
N PHE A 335 12.80 2.55 24.28
CA PHE A 335 12.33 1.39 23.51
C PHE A 335 11.95 1.77 22.09
N TYR A 336 11.28 2.91 21.88
CA TYR A 336 10.91 3.41 20.55
C TYR A 336 11.83 4.52 20.06
N GLU A 337 13.10 4.51 20.45
CA GLU A 337 14.05 5.55 20.05
C GLU A 337 14.10 5.67 18.51
N SER A 338 14.27 4.60 17.75
CA SER A 338 14.28 4.68 16.27
C SER A 338 12.90 4.87 15.62
N VAL A 339 11.82 4.99 16.40
CA VAL A 339 10.43 4.94 15.89
C VAL A 339 9.63 6.19 16.20
N ILE A 340 9.75 6.78 17.40
CA ILE A 340 9.04 8.02 17.75
C ILE A 340 9.96 9.07 18.36
N ARG A 341 9.67 10.33 18.05
CA ARG A 341 10.40 11.50 18.54
C ARG A 341 9.43 12.61 18.90
N TYR A 342 9.68 13.31 19.99
CA TYR A 342 8.93 14.52 20.29
C TYR A 342 9.62 15.75 19.70
N VAL A 343 8.83 16.64 19.10
CA VAL A 343 9.31 17.90 18.51
C VAL A 343 8.80 19.07 19.37
N PRO A 344 9.61 19.61 20.32
CA PRO A 344 9.14 20.59 21.29
C PRO A 344 8.60 21.87 20.66
N LYS A 345 9.27 22.39 19.63
CA LYS A 345 8.85 23.63 18.92
C LYS A 345 7.46 23.48 18.27
N ARG A 346 7.09 22.28 17.84
CA ARG A 346 5.78 21.97 17.25
C ARG A 346 4.77 21.42 18.26
N LYS A 347 5.22 21.09 19.48
CA LYS A 347 4.43 20.44 20.54
C LYS A 347 3.75 19.16 20.07
N SER A 348 4.42 18.36 19.25
CA SER A 348 3.84 17.21 18.55
C SER A 348 4.84 16.06 18.47
N TRP A 349 4.33 14.83 18.52
CA TRP A 349 5.10 13.63 18.23
C TRP A 349 5.29 13.45 16.73
N PHE A 350 6.40 12.85 16.36
CA PHE A 350 6.72 12.38 15.02
C PHE A 350 7.01 10.89 15.11
N TYR A 351 6.68 10.14 14.07
CA TYR A 351 6.92 8.71 13.99
C TYR A 351 7.58 8.36 12.66
N TYR A 352 8.41 7.32 12.69
CA TYR A 352 9.10 6.78 11.53
C TYR A 352 8.38 5.54 11.01
N GLU A 353 7.94 5.58 9.75
CA GLU A 353 7.24 4.49 9.08
C GLU A 353 7.45 4.66 7.57
N GLU A 354 7.51 3.56 6.81
CA GLU A 354 7.67 3.58 5.35
C GLU A 354 8.87 4.44 4.87
N GLY A 355 9.97 4.42 5.62
CA GLY A 355 11.21 5.12 5.25
C GLY A 355 11.24 6.62 5.53
N ILE A 356 10.23 7.18 6.21
CA ILE A 356 10.15 8.62 6.53
C ILE A 356 9.64 8.92 7.93
N TRP A 357 10.04 10.08 8.45
CA TRP A 357 9.44 10.69 9.63
C TRP A 357 8.21 11.52 9.27
N GLN A 358 7.11 11.27 9.96
CA GLN A 358 5.83 11.94 9.76
C GLN A 358 5.30 12.51 11.08
N GLN A 359 4.58 13.62 10.98
CA GLN A 359 3.92 14.20 12.16
C GLN A 359 2.75 13.31 12.62
N ASP A 360 2.71 12.97 13.90
CA ASP A 360 1.61 12.24 14.53
C ASP A 360 0.46 13.20 14.87
N VAL A 361 -0.42 13.42 13.89
CA VAL A 361 -1.58 14.28 14.05
C VAL A 361 -2.51 13.73 15.13
N GLY A 362 -2.65 14.47 16.22
CA GLY A 362 -3.47 14.06 17.36
C GLY A 362 -2.80 13.10 18.35
N GLY A 363 -1.54 12.70 18.12
CA GLY A 363 -0.80 11.83 19.06
C GLY A 363 -1.29 10.37 19.07
N LEU A 364 -1.90 9.92 17.97
CA LEU A 364 -2.54 8.60 17.88
C LEU A 364 -1.53 7.47 17.70
N LYS A 365 -0.48 7.69 16.89
CA LYS A 365 0.59 6.70 16.68
C LYS A 365 1.41 6.48 17.94
N ALA A 366 1.83 7.56 18.61
CA ALA A 366 2.54 7.48 19.89
C ALA A 366 1.70 6.77 20.98
N MET A 367 0.38 7.02 21.02
CA MET A 367 -0.54 6.29 21.91
C MET A 367 -0.61 4.80 21.56
N LYS A 368 -0.64 4.44 20.28
CA LYS A 368 -0.64 3.04 19.82
C LYS A 368 0.64 2.32 20.25
N TYR A 369 1.81 2.91 20.03
CA TYR A 369 3.09 2.34 20.47
C TYR A 369 3.16 2.19 22.00
N CYS A 370 2.62 3.15 22.75
CA CYS A 370 2.51 3.01 24.21
C CYS A 370 1.62 1.82 24.62
N MET A 371 0.55 1.53 23.88
CA MET A 371 -0.31 0.35 24.12
C MET A 371 0.39 -0.96 23.77
N GLU A 372 1.17 -0.99 22.69
CA GLU A 372 1.93 -2.16 22.26
C GLU A 372 3.02 -2.52 23.28
N LEU A 373 3.81 -1.54 23.74
CA LEU A 373 4.79 -1.76 24.81
C LEU A 373 4.11 -2.17 26.13
N ALA A 374 2.94 -1.61 26.46
CA ALA A 374 2.18 -2.05 27.64
C ALA A 374 1.82 -3.54 27.60
N ASN A 375 1.49 -4.07 26.42
CA ASN A 375 1.20 -5.50 26.23
C ASN A 375 2.49 -6.32 26.29
N LEU A 376 3.58 -5.82 25.70
CA LEU A 376 4.88 -6.47 25.71
C LEU A 376 5.44 -6.62 27.14
N LEU A 377 5.35 -5.57 27.96
CA LEU A 377 5.73 -5.59 29.38
C LEU A 377 4.91 -6.61 30.18
N HIS A 378 3.62 -6.79 29.86
CA HIS A 378 2.78 -7.80 30.49
C HIS A 378 3.26 -9.22 30.16
N MET A 379 3.66 -9.48 28.92
CA MET A 379 4.24 -10.76 28.50
C MET A 379 5.63 -10.99 29.10
N TYR A 380 6.47 -9.95 29.13
CA TYR A 380 7.79 -9.98 29.76
C TYR A 380 7.69 -10.37 31.24
N ALA A 381 6.68 -9.87 31.96
CA ALA A 381 6.43 -10.23 33.35
C ALA A 381 6.31 -11.76 33.56
N LEU A 382 5.73 -12.49 32.61
CA LEU A 382 5.56 -13.95 32.70
C LEU A 382 6.89 -14.72 32.61
N LYS A 383 7.93 -14.11 32.04
CA LYS A 383 9.29 -14.68 31.95
C LYS A 383 10.08 -14.56 33.25
N ILE A 384 9.65 -13.71 34.19
CA ILE A 384 10.30 -13.53 35.49
C ILE A 384 10.09 -14.78 36.34
N THR A 385 11.20 -15.43 36.72
CA THR A 385 11.19 -16.69 37.49
C THR A 385 10.89 -16.49 38.97
N ASP A 386 11.41 -15.43 39.58
CA ASP A 386 11.13 -15.09 40.98
C ASP A 386 9.69 -14.63 41.17
N GLU A 387 8.93 -15.33 42.00
CA GLU A 387 7.50 -15.12 42.14
C GLU A 387 7.15 -13.75 42.74
N HIS A 388 7.93 -13.27 43.72
CA HIS A 388 7.68 -11.99 44.38
C HIS A 388 7.93 -10.83 43.41
N THR A 389 9.07 -10.87 42.73
CA THR A 389 9.48 -9.92 41.70
C THR A 389 8.49 -9.90 40.54
N ARG A 390 8.06 -11.08 40.06
CA ARG A 390 7.04 -11.21 39.02
C ARG A 390 5.73 -10.54 39.41
N LYS A 391 5.22 -10.80 40.62
CA LYS A 391 3.98 -10.17 41.12
C LYS A 391 4.10 -8.65 41.20
N GLY A 392 5.23 -8.14 41.71
CA GLY A 392 5.52 -6.71 41.75
C GLY A 392 5.55 -6.06 40.36
N TYR A 393 6.25 -6.70 39.43
CA TYR A 393 6.36 -6.22 38.05
C TYR A 393 5.04 -6.32 37.27
N MET A 394 4.24 -7.37 37.49
CA MET A 394 2.90 -7.48 36.91
C MET A 394 1.99 -6.33 37.35
N GLU A 395 2.01 -5.94 38.62
CA GLU A 395 1.26 -4.78 39.11
C GLU A 395 1.78 -3.45 38.55
N TYR A 396 3.10 -3.33 38.34
CA TYR A 396 3.69 -2.21 37.60
C TYR A 396 3.21 -2.18 36.13
N ALA A 397 3.35 -3.27 35.38
CA ALA A 397 2.93 -3.37 33.98
C ALA A 397 1.41 -3.14 33.80
N LYS A 398 0.59 -3.58 34.75
CA LYS A 398 -0.87 -3.34 34.77
C LYS A 398 -1.23 -1.85 34.81
N ARG A 399 -0.34 -0.97 35.31
CA ARG A 399 -0.56 0.49 35.28
C ARG A 399 -0.55 1.03 33.85
N TRP A 400 0.29 0.49 32.97
CA TRP A 400 0.36 0.90 31.56
C TRP A 400 -0.94 0.59 30.78
N GLN A 401 -1.72 -0.38 31.26
CA GLN A 401 -3.00 -0.77 30.65
C GLN A 401 -4.11 0.27 30.87
N ARG A 402 -3.93 1.23 31.78
CA ARG A 402 -4.91 2.29 32.06
C ARG A 402 -4.67 3.52 31.17
N HIS A 403 -5.72 4.01 30.50
CA HIS A 403 -5.63 5.15 29.59
C HIS A 403 -5.04 6.43 30.24
N PRO A 404 -5.47 6.89 31.45
CA PRO A 404 -4.88 8.07 32.08
C PRO A 404 -3.37 7.94 32.33
N ASN A 405 -2.90 6.73 32.62
CA ASN A 405 -1.48 6.48 32.83
C ASN A 405 -0.71 6.56 31.51
N ARG A 406 -1.24 6.03 30.40
CA ARG A 406 -0.60 6.19 29.08
C ARG A 406 -0.46 7.65 28.66
N VAL A 407 -1.46 8.47 28.97
CA VAL A 407 -1.38 9.92 28.74
C VAL A 407 -0.23 10.55 29.53
N ASN A 408 -0.02 10.14 30.79
CA ASN A 408 1.09 10.64 31.61
C ASN A 408 2.45 10.11 31.11
N ILE A 409 2.54 8.82 30.78
CA ILE A 409 3.74 8.20 30.19
C ILE A 409 4.18 8.97 28.95
N LEU A 410 3.25 9.30 28.05
CA LEU A 410 3.53 10.08 26.85
C LEU A 410 3.88 11.55 27.11
N LYS A 411 3.57 12.10 28.28
CA LYS A 411 4.02 13.45 28.66
C LYS A 411 5.43 13.39 29.20
N ASP A 412 5.71 12.43 30.07
CA ASP A 412 7.03 12.23 30.66
C ASP A 412 8.05 11.76 29.61
N ALA A 413 7.62 11.01 28.59
CA ALA A 413 8.48 10.58 27.49
C ALA A 413 9.01 11.74 26.63
N GLN A 414 8.35 12.91 26.62
CA GLN A 414 8.69 14.05 25.74
C GLN A 414 10.06 14.67 26.04
N VAL A 415 10.59 14.45 27.24
CA VAL A 415 11.87 15.01 27.67
C VAL A 415 13.06 14.14 27.25
N TYR A 416 12.80 12.92 26.78
CA TYR A 416 13.82 11.98 26.34
C TYR A 416 13.88 11.95 24.81
N HIS A 417 15.09 12.04 24.27
CA HIS A 417 15.36 12.08 22.83
C HIS A 417 14.53 13.12 22.03
N PRO A 418 14.33 14.38 22.51
CA PRO A 418 13.64 15.38 21.70
C PRO A 418 14.47 15.72 20.47
N ILE A 419 13.81 16.07 19.37
CA ILE A 419 14.48 16.45 18.11
C ILE A 419 14.08 17.87 17.69
N ASP A 420 15.06 18.65 17.23
CA ASP A 420 14.77 19.96 16.62
C ASP A 420 14.17 19.76 15.23
N PRO A 421 13.09 20.47 14.84
CA PRO A 421 12.55 20.37 13.49
C PRO A 421 13.58 20.62 12.37
N MET A 422 14.66 21.37 12.64
CA MET A 422 15.71 21.66 11.66
C MET A 422 16.71 20.51 11.48
N GLU A 423 16.65 19.46 12.30
CA GLU A 423 17.46 18.24 12.10
C GLU A 423 16.88 17.33 11.02
N PHE A 424 15.56 17.41 10.78
CA PHE A 424 14.91 16.72 9.69
C PHE A 424 15.36 17.27 8.34
N ASP A 425 15.61 16.37 7.38
CA ASP A 425 16.03 16.69 6.02
C ASP A 425 17.29 17.59 5.96
N SER A 426 18.16 17.49 6.97
CA SER A 426 19.32 18.37 7.13
C SER A 426 20.44 18.09 6.14
N ASP A 427 20.58 16.85 5.67
CA ASP A 427 21.48 16.51 4.57
C ASP A 427 20.82 16.82 3.21
N ILE A 428 21.26 17.93 2.61
CA ILE A 428 20.74 18.45 1.34
C ILE A 428 21.16 17.62 0.12
N HIS A 429 22.08 16.66 0.29
CA HIS A 429 22.61 15.79 -0.76
C HIS A 429 22.08 14.35 -0.67
N VAL A 430 21.18 14.05 0.27
CA VAL A 430 20.47 12.77 0.36
C VAL A 430 19.12 12.87 -0.33
N PHE A 431 18.75 11.86 -1.12
CA PHE A 431 17.45 11.76 -1.78
C PHE A 431 16.81 10.40 -1.47
N ASN A 432 15.60 10.43 -0.88
CA ASN A 432 14.91 9.21 -0.48
C ASN A 432 14.03 8.69 -1.62
N CYS A 433 14.36 7.53 -2.18
CA CYS A 433 13.57 6.79 -3.16
C CYS A 433 12.64 5.80 -2.44
N SER A 434 11.75 5.09 -3.15
CA SER A 434 10.83 4.14 -2.51
C SER A 434 11.48 2.83 -2.05
N ASN A 435 12.66 2.50 -2.59
CA ASN A 435 13.40 1.28 -2.30
C ASN A 435 14.73 1.51 -1.56
N CYS A 436 15.19 2.76 -1.45
CA CYS A 436 16.49 3.08 -0.85
C CYS A 436 16.66 4.57 -0.54
N THR A 437 17.63 4.88 0.30
CA THR A 437 18.13 6.24 0.53
C THR A 437 19.40 6.45 -0.30
N LEU A 438 19.37 7.39 -1.26
CA LEU A 438 20.46 7.65 -2.20
C LEU A 438 21.28 8.88 -1.78
N HIS A 439 22.60 8.72 -1.72
CA HIS A 439 23.54 9.82 -1.55
C HIS A 439 23.95 10.36 -2.93
N LEU A 440 23.52 11.59 -3.26
CA LEU A 440 23.67 12.17 -4.60
C LEU A 440 25.13 12.41 -4.99
N ASP A 441 26.00 12.71 -4.03
CA ASP A 441 27.40 13.06 -4.32
C ASP A 441 28.28 11.84 -4.63
N THR A 442 27.96 10.69 -4.04
CA THR A 442 28.72 9.44 -4.20
C THR A 442 28.05 8.41 -5.09
N ARG A 443 26.74 8.59 -5.37
CA ARG A 443 25.85 7.60 -6.00
C ARG A 443 25.72 6.28 -5.24
N SER A 444 26.12 6.25 -3.97
CA SER A 444 25.85 5.09 -3.10
C SER A 444 24.44 5.18 -2.53
N TYR A 445 23.83 4.03 -2.30
CA TYR A 445 22.52 3.94 -1.65
C TYR A 445 22.52 2.93 -0.51
N THR A 446 21.65 3.14 0.46
CA THR A 446 21.42 2.26 1.61
C THR A 446 19.96 1.93 1.76
N GLU A 447 19.66 0.92 2.57
CA GLU A 447 18.31 0.72 3.11
C GLU A 447 17.88 1.94 3.93
N HIS A 448 16.57 2.13 4.06
CA HIS A 448 15.98 3.24 4.82
C HIS A 448 16.30 3.14 6.31
N ARG A 449 16.82 4.23 6.89
CA ARG A 449 17.18 4.29 8.30
C ARG A 449 16.49 5.48 8.98
N SER A 450 16.00 5.24 10.19
CA SER A 450 15.38 6.31 10.99
C SER A 450 16.38 7.44 11.31
N GLU A 451 17.65 7.08 11.36
CA GLU A 451 18.80 7.94 11.63
C GLU A 451 19.04 8.96 10.51
N ASP A 452 18.56 8.68 9.28
CA ASP A 452 18.66 9.61 8.15
C ASP A 452 17.75 10.83 8.33
N LYS A 453 16.77 10.75 9.25
CA LYS A 453 15.87 11.86 9.63
C LYS A 453 15.18 12.53 8.42
N LEU A 454 14.80 11.74 7.42
CA LEU A 454 14.13 12.25 6.22
C LEU A 454 12.61 12.31 6.44
N THR A 455 11.97 13.40 6.02
CA THR A 455 10.50 13.54 6.06
C THR A 455 9.87 13.46 4.66
N LYS A 456 10.70 13.36 3.63
CA LYS A 456 10.29 13.34 2.22
C LYS A 456 10.74 12.04 1.57
N ILE A 457 9.87 11.51 0.70
CA ILE A 457 10.15 10.34 -0.13
C ILE A 457 9.61 10.55 -1.54
N SER A 458 10.38 10.07 -2.51
CA SER A 458 9.95 9.92 -3.88
C SER A 458 9.33 8.53 -4.07
N PRO A 459 8.26 8.40 -4.86
CA PRO A 459 7.69 7.09 -5.19
C PRO A 459 8.58 6.27 -6.14
N VAL A 460 9.64 6.88 -6.72
CA VAL A 460 10.46 6.22 -7.73
C VAL A 460 11.26 5.06 -7.13
N VAL A 461 11.25 3.94 -7.83
CA VAL A 461 12.19 2.84 -7.57
C VAL A 461 13.48 3.17 -8.30
N TYR A 462 14.57 3.34 -7.56
CA TYR A 462 15.88 3.59 -8.14
C TYR A 462 16.45 2.29 -8.73
N ASP A 463 16.70 2.31 -10.04
CA ASP A 463 17.42 1.28 -10.78
C ASP A 463 18.45 1.97 -11.69
N PRO A 464 19.76 1.83 -11.43
CA PRO A 464 20.81 2.56 -12.16
C PRO A 464 20.94 2.15 -13.63
N ASP A 465 20.43 0.99 -14.02
CA ASP A 465 20.63 0.43 -15.37
C ASP A 465 19.48 0.76 -16.33
N VAL A 466 18.43 1.41 -15.83
CA VAL A 466 17.23 1.71 -16.60
C VAL A 466 17.39 2.98 -17.43
N TYR A 467 17.06 2.85 -18.71
CA TYR A 467 17.11 3.91 -19.72
C TYR A 467 15.82 3.92 -20.57
N CYS A 468 15.40 5.11 -21.01
CA CYS A 468 14.21 5.28 -21.83
C CYS A 468 14.48 6.13 -23.07
N GLU A 469 14.61 5.48 -24.23
CA GLU A 469 14.81 6.14 -25.52
C GLU A 469 13.69 7.13 -25.86
N ARG A 470 12.43 6.83 -25.49
CA ARG A 470 11.29 7.71 -25.76
C ARG A 470 11.40 9.03 -24.98
N TRP A 471 11.94 9.00 -23.76
CA TRP A 471 12.20 10.19 -22.96
C TRP A 471 13.25 11.08 -23.62
N GLU A 472 14.39 10.51 -24.04
CA GLU A 472 15.43 11.26 -24.77
C GLU A 472 14.90 11.89 -26.05
N LYS A 473 14.14 11.13 -26.84
CA LYS A 473 13.49 11.64 -28.04
C LYS A 473 12.52 12.79 -27.71
N PHE A 474 11.78 12.69 -26.61
CA PHE A 474 10.88 13.76 -26.17
C PHE A 474 11.65 15.03 -25.81
N ILE A 475 12.77 14.93 -25.09
CA ILE A 475 13.64 16.06 -24.77
C ILE A 475 14.18 16.73 -26.04
N ASP A 476 14.64 15.93 -27.01
CA ASP A 476 15.11 16.45 -28.30
C ASP A 476 13.99 17.16 -29.08
N GLU A 477 12.79 16.57 -29.10
CA GLU A 477 11.61 17.10 -29.76
C GLU A 477 11.22 18.47 -29.21
N ILE A 478 11.11 18.63 -27.89
CA ILE A 478 10.67 19.88 -27.24
C ILE A 478 11.76 20.96 -27.25
N MET A 479 13.02 20.58 -27.37
CA MET A 479 14.16 21.50 -27.48
C MET A 479 14.50 21.87 -28.93
N SER A 480 13.74 21.36 -29.91
CA SER A 480 13.95 21.60 -31.35
C SER A 480 15.36 21.21 -31.82
N GLY A 481 15.94 20.15 -31.25
CA GLY A 481 17.30 19.68 -31.59
C GLY A 481 18.46 20.51 -31.00
N ASP A 482 18.18 21.57 -30.22
CA ASP A 482 19.22 22.35 -29.53
C ASP A 482 19.78 21.55 -28.33
N LYS A 483 20.87 20.81 -28.59
CA LYS A 483 21.52 19.93 -27.60
C LYS A 483 22.10 20.69 -26.40
N GLU A 484 22.61 21.91 -26.61
CA GLU A 484 23.17 22.72 -25.53
C GLU A 484 22.06 23.24 -24.60
N LYS A 485 20.91 23.66 -25.16
CA LYS A 485 19.72 24.03 -24.38
C LYS A 485 19.14 22.82 -23.64
N ALA A 486 19.06 21.65 -24.28
CA ALA A 486 18.61 20.41 -23.64
C ALA A 486 19.49 20.03 -22.44
N LYS A 487 20.82 20.05 -22.63
CA LYS A 487 21.81 19.77 -21.58
C LYS A 487 21.71 20.77 -20.43
N PHE A 488 21.55 22.07 -20.72
CA PHE A 488 21.38 23.09 -19.69
C PHE A 488 20.08 22.91 -18.90
N MET A 489 18.97 22.55 -19.56
CA MET A 489 17.73 22.19 -18.89
C MET A 489 17.89 20.95 -18.01
N GLN A 490 18.61 19.93 -18.47
CA GLN A 490 18.94 18.74 -17.67
C GLN A 490 19.70 19.11 -16.39
N LYS A 491 20.70 19.99 -16.47
CA LYS A 491 21.42 20.51 -15.30
C LYS A 491 20.50 21.21 -14.30
N LEU A 492 19.62 22.10 -14.77
CA LEU A 492 18.66 22.79 -13.92
C LEU A 492 17.74 21.79 -13.22
N PHE A 493 17.16 20.86 -13.95
CA PHE A 493 16.24 19.88 -13.40
C PHE A 493 16.93 18.89 -12.45
N GLY A 494 18.15 18.46 -12.77
CA GLY A 494 19.00 17.67 -11.90
C GLY A 494 19.41 18.39 -10.62
N TYR A 495 19.65 19.71 -10.68
CA TYR A 495 19.83 20.53 -9.48
C TYR A 495 18.63 20.44 -8.53
N GLY A 496 17.42 20.32 -9.10
CA GLY A 496 16.16 20.07 -8.40
C GLY A 496 16.11 18.79 -7.56
N LEU A 497 17.10 17.89 -7.67
CA LEU A 497 17.25 16.73 -6.79
C LEU A 497 17.83 17.08 -5.43
N THR A 498 18.59 18.18 -5.31
CA THR A 498 19.26 18.58 -4.06
C THR A 498 18.47 19.61 -3.28
N GLY A 499 18.77 19.78 -1.99
CA GLY A 499 18.35 20.94 -1.20
C GLY A 499 19.24 22.17 -1.36
N ASP A 500 20.26 22.11 -2.21
CA ASP A 500 21.22 23.20 -2.43
C ASP A 500 20.57 24.38 -3.18
N THR A 501 20.88 25.60 -2.76
CA THR A 501 20.35 26.86 -3.31
C THR A 501 21.44 27.86 -3.71
N HIS A 502 22.73 27.47 -3.78
CA HIS A 502 23.82 28.42 -4.06
C HIS A 502 23.72 29.19 -5.39
N TYR A 503 23.07 28.63 -6.42
CA TYR A 503 22.82 29.34 -7.68
C TYR A 503 21.66 30.35 -7.60
N GLU A 504 20.87 30.33 -6.52
CA GLU A 504 19.74 31.23 -6.26
C GLU A 504 18.76 31.37 -7.44
N CYS A 505 18.50 30.30 -8.20
CA CYS A 505 17.89 30.42 -9.53
C CYS A 505 16.36 30.26 -9.58
N LEU A 506 15.75 31.01 -10.50
CA LEU A 506 14.39 30.87 -10.99
C LEU A 506 14.42 30.65 -12.52
N THR A 507 13.79 29.57 -12.97
CA THR A 507 13.73 29.19 -14.38
C THR A 507 12.34 29.47 -14.92
N ILE A 508 12.24 30.20 -16.03
CA ILE A 508 10.99 30.37 -16.78
C ILE A 508 11.06 29.51 -18.04
N LEU A 509 10.17 28.53 -18.13
CA LEU A 509 9.92 27.74 -19.33
C LEU A 509 8.92 28.52 -20.18
N TYR A 510 9.43 29.22 -21.19
CA TYR A 510 8.64 30.17 -21.98
C TYR A 510 8.39 29.63 -23.38
N GLY A 511 7.13 29.66 -23.83
CA GLY A 511 6.81 29.47 -25.24
C GLY A 511 5.49 30.17 -25.58
N ALA A 512 5.50 31.06 -26.57
CA ALA A 512 4.35 31.91 -26.91
C ALA A 512 3.11 31.11 -27.36
N SER A 513 3.30 29.88 -27.86
CA SER A 513 2.23 28.97 -28.26
C SER A 513 1.92 27.93 -27.16
N THR A 514 0.72 27.37 -27.22
CA THR A 514 0.35 26.19 -26.42
C THR A 514 0.90 24.92 -27.06
N ARG A 515 0.79 23.76 -26.39
CA ARG A 515 1.14 22.45 -26.96
C ARG A 515 2.59 22.36 -27.45
N ASN A 516 3.52 22.67 -26.54
CA ASN A 516 4.96 22.65 -26.78
C ASN A 516 5.73 21.73 -25.81
N GLY A 517 5.00 20.90 -25.05
CA GLY A 517 5.60 19.88 -24.17
C GLY A 517 5.98 20.36 -22.76
N LYS A 518 5.97 21.66 -22.46
CA LYS A 518 6.32 22.23 -21.14
C LYS A 518 5.57 21.55 -19.97
N SER A 519 4.25 21.46 -20.09
CA SER A 519 3.41 20.89 -19.03
C SER A 519 3.63 19.37 -18.88
N THR A 520 3.88 18.65 -19.97
CA THR A 520 4.20 17.21 -19.93
C THR A 520 5.55 16.96 -19.25
N LEU A 521 6.56 17.78 -19.55
CA LEU A 521 7.88 17.73 -18.92
C LEU A 521 7.78 17.95 -17.40
N CYS A 522 7.17 19.06 -16.97
CA CYS A 522 7.03 19.38 -15.56
C CYS A 522 6.22 18.33 -14.79
N GLU A 523 5.14 17.81 -15.38
CA GLU A 523 4.32 16.78 -14.74
C GLU A 523 5.10 15.47 -14.55
N ALA A 524 5.86 15.04 -15.56
CA ALA A 524 6.67 13.83 -15.48
C ALA A 524 7.72 13.93 -14.36
N VAL A 525 8.41 15.07 -14.28
CA VAL A 525 9.45 15.32 -13.25
C VAL A 525 8.84 15.45 -11.85
N LEU A 526 7.69 16.13 -11.70
CA LEU A 526 6.98 16.20 -10.41
C LEU A 526 6.58 14.82 -9.91
N LYS A 527 6.11 13.94 -10.80
CA LYS A 527 5.77 12.55 -10.45
C LYS A 527 6.98 11.76 -9.99
N VAL A 528 8.13 11.95 -10.62
CA VAL A 528 9.41 11.35 -10.18
C VAL A 528 9.83 11.90 -8.82
N LEU A 529 9.71 13.20 -8.57
CA LEU A 529 10.17 13.80 -7.31
C LEU A 529 9.24 13.51 -6.12
N GLY A 530 7.95 13.28 -6.35
CA GLY A 530 7.01 12.92 -5.29
C GLY A 530 6.97 13.96 -4.17
N GLY A 531 7.27 13.54 -2.94
CA GLY A 531 7.30 14.43 -1.77
C GLY A 531 8.31 15.58 -1.85
N TYR A 532 9.30 15.50 -2.74
CA TYR A 532 10.26 16.57 -3.02
C TYR A 532 9.78 17.59 -4.05
N GLY A 533 8.64 17.36 -4.70
CA GLY A 533 8.07 18.24 -5.72
C GLY A 533 6.72 18.81 -5.31
N CYS A 534 6.44 20.06 -5.67
CA CYS A 534 5.08 20.60 -5.54
C CYS A 534 4.74 21.63 -6.62
N THR A 535 3.45 21.88 -6.82
CA THR A 535 2.95 23.00 -7.61
C THR A 535 2.49 24.12 -6.68
N THR A 536 2.86 25.36 -6.98
CA THR A 536 2.38 26.54 -6.28
C THR A 536 1.69 27.53 -7.22
N ARG A 537 0.89 28.40 -6.62
CA ARG A 537 0.14 29.45 -7.31
C ARG A 537 1.07 30.60 -7.71
N PRO A 538 0.89 31.23 -8.88
CA PRO A 538 1.70 32.38 -9.31
C PRO A 538 1.76 33.54 -8.31
N GLU A 539 0.70 33.73 -7.53
CA GLU A 539 0.59 34.77 -6.51
C GLU A 539 1.62 34.62 -5.37
N THR A 540 2.25 33.45 -5.25
CA THR A 540 3.37 33.20 -4.32
C THR A 540 4.59 34.06 -4.65
N LEU A 541 4.78 34.41 -5.93
CA LEU A 541 5.90 35.22 -6.43
C LEU A 541 5.47 36.63 -6.88
N ALA A 542 4.18 36.95 -6.79
CA ALA A 542 3.62 38.19 -7.32
C ALA A 542 3.61 39.32 -6.28
N MET A 543 3.65 40.56 -6.76
CA MET A 543 3.37 41.74 -5.94
C MET A 543 1.92 41.70 -5.43
N LYS A 544 1.75 41.67 -4.10
CA LYS A 544 0.43 41.71 -3.46
C LYS A 544 0.03 43.16 -3.17
N PRO A 545 -1.24 43.58 -3.42
CA PRO A 545 -1.70 44.94 -3.16
C PRO A 545 -1.66 45.32 -1.67
N THR A 546 -1.87 44.33 -0.81
CA THR A 546 -1.84 44.44 0.65
C THR A 546 -1.04 43.28 1.22
N VAL A 547 -0.13 43.58 2.14
CA VAL A 547 0.66 42.58 2.88
C VAL A 547 0.18 42.63 4.32
N ASP A 548 -0.61 41.64 4.72
CA ASP A 548 -1.04 41.45 6.11
C ASP A 548 -0.23 40.32 6.72
N SER A 549 0.71 40.67 7.61
CA SER A 549 1.59 39.71 8.30
C SER A 549 0.84 38.81 9.29
N SER A 550 -0.44 39.09 9.57
CA SER A 550 -1.27 38.28 10.47
C SER A 550 -1.95 37.10 9.77
N GLN A 551 -2.02 37.10 8.43
CA GLN A 551 -2.66 36.04 7.65
C GLN A 551 -1.79 34.78 7.54
N PRO A 552 -2.39 33.58 7.47
CA PRO A 552 -1.65 32.35 7.16
C PRO A 552 -0.93 32.44 5.82
N SER A 553 0.26 31.84 5.74
CA SER A 553 1.12 31.80 4.55
C SER A 553 1.31 30.36 4.06
N GLU A 554 0.18 29.66 3.85
CA GLU A 554 0.16 28.24 3.49
C GLU A 554 0.87 27.94 2.15
N ASP A 555 0.83 28.88 1.21
CA ASP A 555 1.53 28.85 -0.07
C ASP A 555 3.06 28.82 0.10
N ILE A 556 3.58 29.47 1.14
CA ILE A 556 5.00 29.48 1.51
C ILE A 556 5.31 28.28 2.42
N ALA A 557 4.45 27.95 3.38
CA ALA A 557 4.66 26.87 4.35
C ALA A 557 4.88 25.51 3.67
N ARG A 558 4.12 25.23 2.60
CA ARG A 558 4.27 24.00 1.80
C ARG A 558 5.60 23.86 1.06
N LEU A 559 6.40 24.92 0.96
CA LEU A 559 7.71 24.88 0.31
C LEU A 559 8.79 24.28 1.21
N ALA A 560 8.50 24.06 2.50
CA ALA A 560 9.42 23.46 3.45
C ALA A 560 9.78 22.01 3.06
N GLY A 561 11.08 21.77 2.86
CA GLY A 561 11.64 20.48 2.46
C GLY A 561 11.39 20.10 0.99
N VAL A 562 10.72 20.96 0.21
CA VAL A 562 10.52 20.75 -1.25
C VAL A 562 11.78 21.19 -1.99
N ARG A 563 12.12 20.53 -3.08
CA ARG A 563 13.31 20.79 -3.90
C ARG A 563 12.99 21.30 -5.31
N PHE A 564 11.81 20.95 -5.82
CA PHE A 564 11.35 21.36 -7.16
C PHE A 564 9.94 21.93 -7.10
N VAL A 565 9.81 23.22 -7.43
CA VAL A 565 8.53 23.94 -7.36
C VAL A 565 8.13 24.40 -8.73
N THR A 566 7.01 23.89 -9.23
CA THR A 566 6.41 24.40 -10.47
C THR A 566 5.44 25.53 -10.16
N VAL A 567 5.45 26.56 -10.99
CA VAL A 567 4.49 27.67 -10.94
C VAL A 567 3.67 27.61 -12.22
N SER A 568 2.38 27.32 -12.10
CA SER A 568 1.50 27.10 -13.25
C SER A 568 0.90 28.40 -13.77
N GLU A 569 1.17 28.74 -15.04
CA GLU A 569 0.45 29.71 -15.87
C GLU A 569 0.10 31.04 -15.17
N PRO A 570 1.10 31.91 -14.89
CA PRO A 570 0.82 33.26 -14.43
C PRO A 570 -0.09 34.00 -15.43
N GLY A 571 -1.10 34.70 -14.90
CA GLY A 571 -1.93 35.58 -15.73
C GLY A 571 -1.08 36.63 -16.43
N LYS A 572 -1.48 37.04 -17.65
CA LYS A 572 -0.72 37.97 -18.52
C LYS A 572 -0.31 39.29 -17.85
N GLY A 573 -0.99 39.71 -16.77
CA GLY A 573 -0.70 40.94 -16.02
C GLY A 573 0.05 40.73 -14.70
N LEU A 574 0.54 39.52 -14.40
CA LEU A 574 1.23 39.24 -13.14
C LEU A 574 2.53 40.03 -13.05
N VAL A 575 2.70 40.80 -11.96
CA VAL A 575 3.93 41.55 -11.67
C VAL A 575 4.74 40.79 -10.63
N LEU A 576 6.00 40.46 -10.93
CA LEU A 576 6.88 39.77 -9.99
C LEU A 576 7.31 40.68 -8.84
N ASN A 577 7.35 40.13 -7.64
CA ASN A 577 7.89 40.80 -6.46
C ASN A 577 9.39 40.47 -6.33
N ALA A 578 10.25 41.43 -6.70
CA ALA A 578 11.70 41.26 -6.69
C ALA A 578 12.27 40.94 -5.29
N ALA A 579 11.72 41.54 -4.23
CA ALA A 579 12.18 41.28 -2.86
C ALA A 579 11.80 39.85 -2.43
N GLN A 580 10.54 39.46 -2.66
CA GLN A 580 10.07 38.13 -2.31
C GLN A 580 10.77 37.03 -3.11
N LEU A 581 10.98 37.24 -4.41
CA LEU A 581 11.77 36.33 -5.25
C LEU A 581 13.17 36.16 -4.66
N LYS A 582 13.80 37.25 -4.22
CA LYS A 582 15.16 37.18 -3.66
C LYS A 582 15.21 36.40 -2.34
N THR A 583 14.21 36.58 -1.48
CA THR A 583 14.07 35.82 -0.23
C THR A 583 13.80 34.34 -0.47
N LEU A 584 12.91 33.99 -1.41
CA LEU A 584 12.52 32.60 -1.65
C LEU A 584 13.57 31.80 -2.43
N THR A 585 14.36 32.46 -3.28
CA THR A 585 15.46 31.81 -4.04
C THR A 585 16.79 31.79 -3.28
N GLY A 586 16.97 32.67 -2.30
CA GLY A 586 18.19 32.74 -1.48
C GLY A 586 18.20 31.71 -0.35
N ASN A 587 19.24 31.76 0.49
CA ASN A 587 19.43 30.87 1.64
C ASN A 587 18.99 31.51 2.99
N ASP A 588 18.05 32.45 2.92
CA ASP A 588 17.51 33.12 4.11
C ASP A 588 16.59 32.17 4.90
N LEU A 589 16.44 32.46 6.20
CA LEU A 589 15.45 31.78 7.03
C LEU A 589 14.06 32.36 6.74
N ILE A 590 13.12 31.50 6.33
CA ILE A 590 11.76 31.87 5.95
C ILE A 590 10.80 31.50 7.08
N ASN A 591 10.05 32.47 7.59
CA ASN A 591 8.95 32.23 8.52
C ASN A 591 7.65 31.97 7.75
N ALA A 592 6.96 30.87 8.07
CA ALA A 592 5.68 30.53 7.47
C ALA A 592 4.70 29.91 8.46
N ARG A 593 3.41 29.85 8.10
CA ARG A 593 2.35 29.39 9.00
C ARG A 593 1.22 28.69 8.25
N TYR A 594 0.89 27.46 8.65
CA TYR A 594 -0.34 26.77 8.23
C TYR A 594 -1.58 27.33 8.94
N LEU A 595 -2.75 27.19 8.31
CA LEU A 595 -4.01 27.58 8.92
C LEU A 595 -4.23 26.80 10.23
N HIS A 596 -4.58 27.51 11.31
CA HIS A 596 -4.77 26.96 12.66
C HIS A 596 -3.52 26.37 13.34
N GLU A 597 -2.33 26.55 12.78
CA GLU A 597 -1.07 26.10 13.39
C GLU A 597 -0.20 27.26 13.88
N ASN A 598 0.87 26.97 14.61
CA ASN A 598 1.90 27.96 14.95
C ASN A 598 2.78 28.26 13.72
N SER A 599 3.39 29.45 13.67
CA SER A 599 4.42 29.69 12.67
C SER A 599 5.66 28.84 12.94
N PHE A 600 6.40 28.54 11.88
CA PHE A 600 7.66 27.83 11.94
C PHE A 600 8.63 28.43 10.93
N ASP A 601 9.92 28.17 11.16
CA ASP A 601 11.00 28.64 10.32
C ASP A 601 11.59 27.46 9.52
N PHE A 602 11.95 27.72 8.27
CA PHE A 602 12.69 26.77 7.43
C PHE A 602 13.67 27.50 6.51
N ARG A 603 14.68 26.80 5.99
CA ARG A 603 15.60 27.31 4.97
C ARG A 603 15.10 26.94 3.57
N SER A 604 15.34 27.79 2.59
CA SER A 604 14.99 27.45 1.20
C SER A 604 15.83 26.28 0.70
N THR A 605 15.16 25.26 0.17
CA THR A 605 15.74 24.10 -0.51
C THR A 605 15.26 23.97 -1.95
N HIS A 606 14.29 24.81 -2.35
CA HIS A 606 13.53 24.64 -3.57
C HIS A 606 14.04 25.52 -4.70
N LYS A 607 13.85 25.04 -5.93
CA LYS A 607 14.10 25.77 -7.17
C LYS A 607 12.78 25.96 -7.90
N PHE A 608 12.57 27.17 -8.45
CA PHE A 608 11.33 27.54 -9.12
C PHE A 608 11.39 27.33 -10.63
N TYR A 609 10.33 26.74 -11.17
CA TYR A 609 10.10 26.48 -12.60
C TYR A 609 8.76 27.07 -13.01
N VAL A 610 8.78 28.25 -13.60
CA VAL A 610 7.58 28.95 -14.07
C VAL A 610 7.25 28.45 -15.47
N ASN A 611 6.13 27.74 -15.61
CA ASN A 611 5.63 27.32 -16.91
C ASN A 611 4.63 28.36 -17.42
N THR A 612 4.96 29.06 -18.50
CA THR A 612 4.13 30.16 -18.99
C THR A 612 4.16 30.34 -20.51
N ASN A 613 3.07 30.90 -21.04
CA ASN A 613 2.98 31.41 -22.42
C ASN A 613 3.17 32.93 -22.49
N TYR A 614 3.16 33.61 -21.34
CA TYR A 614 3.40 35.05 -21.22
C TYR A 614 4.46 35.30 -20.15
N LEU A 615 5.50 36.04 -20.50
CA LEU A 615 6.51 36.44 -19.51
C LEU A 615 5.85 37.38 -18.49
N PRO A 616 6.09 37.19 -17.17
CA PRO A 616 5.59 38.10 -16.15
C PRO A 616 6.06 39.54 -16.37
N THR A 617 5.35 40.51 -15.81
CA THR A 617 5.82 41.90 -15.80
C THR A 617 6.91 42.07 -14.73
N ILE A 618 8.03 42.69 -15.08
CA ILE A 618 9.08 43.09 -14.14
C ILE A 618 9.13 44.62 -14.07
N THR A 619 8.97 45.16 -12.87
CA THR A 619 9.07 46.61 -12.62
C THR A 619 10.37 47.00 -11.92
N ASP A 620 11.06 46.05 -11.29
CA ASP A 620 12.36 46.21 -10.66
C ASP A 620 13.44 45.44 -11.44
N MET A 621 14.23 46.19 -12.21
CA MET A 621 15.28 45.64 -13.07
C MET A 621 16.41 44.95 -12.31
N THR A 622 16.50 45.11 -10.97
CA THR A 622 17.51 44.41 -10.16
C THR A 622 17.32 42.89 -10.16
N VAL A 623 16.15 42.38 -10.56
CA VAL A 623 15.92 40.94 -10.78
C VAL A 623 16.87 40.41 -11.85
N PHE A 624 17.07 41.12 -12.95
CA PHE A 624 18.00 40.69 -14.01
C PHE A 624 19.47 40.84 -13.60
N ALA A 625 19.79 41.89 -12.85
CA ALA A 625 21.15 42.12 -12.35
C ALA A 625 21.58 41.08 -11.30
N SER A 626 20.64 40.39 -10.66
CA SER A 626 20.93 39.37 -9.66
C SER A 626 21.52 38.07 -10.24
N GLY A 627 21.42 37.85 -11.56
CA GLY A 627 21.87 36.60 -12.19
C GLY A 627 20.99 35.37 -11.90
N ARG A 628 19.84 35.57 -11.24
CA ARG A 628 18.96 34.48 -10.77
C ARG A 628 17.97 33.98 -11.81
N LEU A 629 17.78 34.69 -12.92
CA LEU A 629 16.68 34.43 -13.85
C LEU A 629 17.18 33.76 -15.14
N TYR A 630 16.65 32.58 -15.46
CA TYR A 630 16.92 31.87 -16.71
C TYR A 630 15.65 31.68 -17.54
N ILE A 631 15.69 32.10 -18.80
CA ILE A 631 14.59 31.90 -19.75
C ILE A 631 14.93 30.74 -20.70
N ILE A 632 14.20 29.63 -20.60
CA ILE A 632 14.33 28.49 -21.51
C ILE A 632 13.26 28.62 -22.60
N PRO A 633 13.63 28.93 -23.85
CA PRO A 633 12.67 29.05 -24.94
C PRO A 633 12.20 27.68 -25.47
N PHE A 634 10.88 27.52 -25.54
CA PHE A 634 10.16 26.39 -26.14
C PHE A 634 9.53 26.85 -27.45
N ASP A 635 10.30 26.72 -28.52
CA ASP A 635 10.00 27.30 -29.84
C ASP A 635 9.09 26.42 -30.71
N ARG A 636 8.89 25.16 -30.32
CA ARG A 636 8.09 24.19 -31.08
C ARG A 636 6.60 24.32 -30.75
N HIS A 637 5.75 24.19 -31.77
CA HIS A 637 4.32 23.90 -31.60
C HIS A 637 4.06 22.53 -32.22
N PHE A 638 3.40 21.62 -31.49
CA PHE A 638 3.03 20.31 -32.02
C PHE A 638 1.62 20.37 -32.61
N ASP A 639 1.51 20.16 -33.92
CA ASP A 639 0.22 20.08 -34.60
C ASP A 639 -0.55 18.81 -34.18
N GLU A 640 -1.86 18.76 -34.42
CA GLU A 640 -2.71 17.67 -33.91
C GLU A 640 -2.25 16.27 -34.34
N GLY A 641 -1.70 16.12 -35.55
CA GLY A 641 -1.16 14.86 -36.05
C GLY A 641 0.19 14.46 -35.43
N GLU A 642 0.94 15.41 -34.87
CA GLU A 642 2.23 15.15 -34.21
C GLU A 642 2.07 14.91 -32.70
N GLN A 643 0.91 15.26 -32.13
CA GLN A 643 0.65 15.15 -30.71
C GLN A 643 0.47 13.70 -30.26
N ASP A 644 1.44 13.19 -29.51
CA ASP A 644 1.28 11.96 -28.75
C ASP A 644 0.52 12.23 -27.44
N LYS A 645 -0.79 11.98 -27.47
CA LYS A 645 -1.71 12.15 -26.32
C LYS A 645 -1.46 11.12 -25.20
N GLY A 646 -0.69 10.06 -25.46
CA GLY A 646 -0.36 8.99 -24.51
C GLY A 646 0.86 9.27 -23.64
N LEU A 647 1.65 10.32 -23.94
CA LEU A 647 2.93 10.57 -23.26
C LEU A 647 2.83 10.68 -21.75
N LYS A 648 1.84 11.39 -21.24
CA LYS A 648 1.67 11.57 -19.79
C LYS A 648 1.46 10.24 -19.08
N GLN A 649 0.67 9.35 -19.68
CA GLN A 649 0.44 8.01 -19.14
C GLN A 649 1.70 7.15 -19.28
N TYR A 650 2.38 7.22 -20.43
CA TYR A 650 3.62 6.48 -20.67
C TYR A 650 4.74 6.87 -19.70
N PHE A 651 4.97 8.16 -19.46
CA PHE A 651 5.96 8.67 -18.50
C PHE A 651 5.56 8.45 -17.03
N SER A 652 4.33 8.00 -16.77
CA SER A 652 3.91 7.62 -15.41
C SER A 652 4.18 6.15 -15.09
N LYS A 653 4.69 5.35 -16.04
CA LYS A 653 5.04 3.96 -15.79
C LYS A 653 6.28 3.88 -14.88
N PRO A 654 6.34 2.95 -13.90
CA PRO A 654 7.43 2.87 -12.93
C PRO A 654 8.82 2.78 -13.57
N GLU A 655 9.00 1.95 -14.60
CA GLU A 655 10.26 1.79 -15.32
C GLU A 655 10.68 3.07 -16.05
N VAL A 656 9.72 3.83 -16.57
CA VAL A 656 10.01 5.10 -17.25
C VAL A 656 10.32 6.20 -16.24
N GLN A 657 9.67 6.22 -15.09
CA GLN A 657 10.01 7.14 -13.99
C GLN A 657 11.42 6.91 -13.46
N SER A 658 11.85 5.64 -13.36
CA SER A 658 13.23 5.30 -13.00
C SER A 658 14.23 5.83 -14.05
N ALA A 659 13.95 5.67 -15.35
CA ALA A 659 14.78 6.27 -16.40
C ALA A 659 14.84 7.80 -16.33
N ILE A 660 13.71 8.47 -16.08
CA ILE A 660 13.65 9.93 -15.93
C ILE A 660 14.47 10.36 -14.71
N PHE A 661 14.42 9.61 -13.62
CA PHE A 661 15.23 9.87 -12.44
C PHE A 661 16.73 9.76 -12.74
N ASN A 662 17.16 8.73 -13.49
CA ASN A 662 18.54 8.60 -13.96
C ASN A 662 18.96 9.78 -14.85
N TRP A 663 18.07 10.26 -15.71
CA TRP A 663 18.30 11.45 -16.52
C TRP A 663 18.50 12.73 -15.68
N LEU A 664 17.72 12.90 -14.60
CA LEU A 664 17.89 14.02 -13.66
C LEU A 664 19.23 13.93 -12.93
N LEU A 665 19.58 12.72 -12.49
CA LEU A 665 20.84 12.41 -11.83
C LEU A 665 22.04 12.75 -12.72
N GLU A 666 22.05 12.32 -13.98
CA GLU A 666 23.06 12.72 -14.97
C GLU A 666 23.15 14.24 -15.14
N GLY A 667 22.01 14.93 -15.10
CA GLY A 667 21.95 16.39 -15.08
C GLY A 667 22.70 17.01 -13.90
N TYR A 668 22.53 16.44 -12.71
CA TYR A 668 23.26 16.87 -11.53
C TYR A 668 24.78 16.62 -11.67
N ASP A 669 25.20 15.48 -12.22
CA ASP A 669 26.62 15.22 -12.47
C ASP A 669 27.23 16.22 -13.47
N LEU A 670 26.49 16.54 -14.54
CA LEU A 670 26.89 17.55 -15.51
C LEU A 670 27.01 18.94 -14.87
N LEU A 671 26.11 19.26 -13.94
CA LEU A 671 26.16 20.50 -13.19
C LEU A 671 27.41 20.57 -12.31
N GLN A 672 27.74 19.50 -11.58
CA GLN A 672 28.94 19.45 -10.73
C GLN A 672 30.22 19.59 -11.56
N LYS A 673 30.26 19.00 -12.76
CA LYS A 673 31.44 19.03 -13.65
C LYS A 673 31.66 20.37 -14.35
N GLU A 674 30.57 21.00 -14.81
CA GLU A 674 30.65 22.13 -15.75
C GLU A 674 30.09 23.45 -15.20
N GLY A 675 29.40 23.41 -14.06
CA GLY A 675 28.64 24.53 -13.53
C GLY A 675 27.40 24.88 -14.35
N LEU A 676 26.70 25.92 -13.88
CA LEU A 676 25.44 26.40 -14.46
C LEU A 676 25.63 27.55 -15.46
N THR A 677 26.49 27.35 -16.46
CA THR A 677 26.69 28.37 -17.51
C THR A 677 25.59 28.30 -18.58
N PRO A 678 24.81 29.38 -18.81
CA PRO A 678 23.71 29.35 -19.77
C PRO A 678 24.20 29.36 -21.24
N PRO A 679 23.61 28.54 -22.12
CA PRO A 679 23.96 28.51 -23.54
C PRO A 679 23.46 29.77 -24.27
N PRO A 680 23.92 30.03 -25.51
CA PRO A 680 23.55 31.22 -26.27
C PRO A 680 22.04 31.45 -26.39
N SER A 681 21.25 30.40 -26.65
CA SER A 681 19.79 30.51 -26.77
C SER A 681 19.12 31.03 -25.49
N VAL A 682 19.56 30.58 -24.32
CA VAL A 682 19.08 31.03 -23.00
C VAL A 682 19.56 32.45 -22.68
N ARG A 683 20.83 32.77 -22.98
CA ARG A 683 21.39 34.12 -22.77
C ARG A 683 20.66 35.16 -23.61
N VAL A 684 20.42 34.87 -24.88
CA VAL A 684 19.70 35.75 -25.81
C VAL A 684 18.26 35.93 -25.35
N ALA A 685 17.54 34.86 -25.02
CA ALA A 685 16.16 34.95 -24.53
C ALA A 685 16.05 35.77 -23.22
N THR A 686 16.99 35.59 -22.29
CA THR A 686 17.02 36.34 -21.03
C THR A 686 17.37 37.81 -21.25
N ALA A 687 18.32 38.11 -22.15
CA ALA A 687 18.67 39.49 -22.51
C ALA A 687 17.52 40.21 -23.22
N GLN A 688 16.80 39.51 -24.11
CA GLN A 688 15.61 40.05 -24.77
C GLN A 688 14.54 40.39 -23.74
N TYR A 689 14.24 39.48 -22.81
CA TYR A 689 13.25 39.76 -21.77
C TYR A 689 13.66 40.92 -20.86
N ARG A 690 14.96 41.06 -20.55
CA ARG A 690 15.49 42.24 -19.85
C ARG A 690 15.24 43.52 -20.63
N HIS A 691 15.53 43.52 -21.93
CA HIS A 691 15.32 44.65 -22.81
C HIS A 691 13.85 45.06 -22.85
N ASP A 692 12.97 44.10 -23.11
CA ASP A 692 11.52 44.31 -23.22
C ASP A 692 10.88 44.75 -21.89
N SER A 693 11.55 44.51 -20.76
CA SER A 693 11.12 44.96 -19.43
C SER A 693 11.64 46.37 -19.08
N ASP A 694 12.68 46.86 -19.76
CA ASP A 694 13.29 48.16 -19.50
C ASP A 694 12.54 49.26 -20.27
N LYS A 695 11.45 49.75 -19.67
CA LYS A 695 10.65 50.84 -20.25
C LYS A 695 11.44 52.12 -20.53
N ILE A 696 12.56 52.37 -19.84
CA ILE A 696 13.37 53.56 -20.12
C ILE A 696 14.20 53.33 -21.37
N ALA A 697 14.79 52.13 -21.53
CA ALA A 697 15.49 51.77 -22.76
C ALA A 697 14.55 51.87 -23.97
N LEU A 698 13.36 51.26 -23.90
CA LEU A 698 12.35 51.31 -24.95
C LEU A 698 11.92 52.74 -25.28
N PHE A 699 11.68 53.58 -24.27
CA PHE A 699 11.38 54.99 -24.49
C PHE A 699 12.51 55.73 -25.22
N PHE A 700 13.77 55.46 -24.88
CA PHE A 700 14.91 56.09 -25.55
C PHE A 700 15.03 55.62 -27.00
N GLU A 701 14.78 54.34 -27.29
CA GLU A 701 14.77 53.81 -28.66
C GLU A 701 13.65 54.43 -29.52
N ASP A 702 12.46 54.58 -28.94
CA ASP A 702 11.29 55.06 -29.68
C ASP A 702 11.25 56.58 -29.85
N CYS A 703 11.82 57.35 -28.91
CA CYS A 703 11.59 58.79 -28.83
C CYS A 703 12.86 59.64 -28.86
N MET A 704 14.05 59.05 -28.70
CA MET A 704 15.30 59.79 -28.55
C MET A 704 16.31 59.43 -29.64
N GLU A 705 17.08 60.40 -30.10
CA GLU A 705 18.21 60.22 -31.02
C GLU A 705 19.51 60.62 -30.32
N SER A 706 20.56 59.81 -30.46
CA SER A 706 21.87 60.07 -29.86
C SER A 706 22.77 60.93 -30.75
N GLY A 707 23.62 61.76 -30.14
CA GLY A 707 24.61 62.57 -30.86
C GLY A 707 25.41 63.49 -29.95
N ASP A 708 26.72 63.59 -30.19
CA ASP A 708 27.69 64.28 -29.30
C ASP A 708 27.33 65.73 -29.00
N ALA A 709 26.70 66.42 -29.96
CA ALA A 709 26.32 67.82 -29.82
C ALA A 709 24.91 68.04 -29.27
N TYR A 710 24.11 66.98 -29.11
CA TYR A 710 22.69 67.09 -28.77
C TYR A 710 22.47 67.38 -27.29
N GLU A 711 21.44 68.18 -27.05
CA GLU A 711 20.90 68.41 -25.72
C GLU A 711 19.43 68.76 -25.80
N VAL A 712 18.68 68.39 -24.77
CA VAL A 712 17.25 68.64 -24.65
C VAL A 712 16.88 68.91 -23.20
N ARG A 713 15.88 69.74 -22.95
CA ARG A 713 15.46 70.04 -21.58
C ARG A 713 14.88 68.79 -20.94
N THR A 714 15.31 68.46 -19.73
CA THR A 714 14.81 67.26 -19.03
C THR A 714 13.29 67.29 -18.84
N SER A 715 12.69 68.49 -18.73
CA SER A 715 11.24 68.68 -18.66
C SER A 715 10.51 68.26 -19.94
N GLU A 716 11.08 68.52 -21.11
CA GLU A 716 10.50 68.15 -22.42
C GLU A 716 10.56 66.64 -22.60
N VAL A 717 11.70 66.03 -22.28
CA VAL A 717 11.85 64.58 -22.31
C VAL A 717 10.87 63.90 -21.36
N TYR A 718 10.73 64.41 -20.13
CA TYR A 718 9.77 63.86 -19.18
C TYR A 718 8.31 64.01 -19.63
N TYR A 719 7.97 65.12 -20.29
CA TYR A 719 6.64 65.30 -20.87
C TYR A 719 6.38 64.28 -21.98
N ARG A 720 7.33 64.08 -22.90
CA ARG A 720 7.22 63.04 -23.93
C ARG A 720 7.14 61.65 -23.32
N TYR A 721 7.96 61.35 -22.30
CA TYR A 721 7.94 60.08 -21.56
C TYR A 721 6.57 59.78 -20.99
N LYS A 722 5.91 60.74 -20.32
CA LYS A 722 4.55 60.55 -19.80
C LYS A 722 3.57 60.15 -20.89
N ARG A 723 3.60 60.85 -22.03
CA ARG A 723 2.72 60.55 -23.16
C ARG A 723 3.03 59.20 -23.78
N TRP A 724 4.32 58.86 -23.93
CA TRP A 724 4.75 57.56 -24.43
C TRP A 724 4.29 56.43 -23.51
N CYS A 725 4.35 56.62 -22.18
CA CYS A 725 3.80 55.67 -21.23
C CYS A 725 2.29 55.50 -21.40
N GLU A 726 1.53 56.59 -21.55
CA GLU A 726 0.09 56.54 -21.81
C GLU A 726 -0.24 55.82 -23.12
N GLU A 727 0.51 56.10 -24.19
CA GLU A 727 0.39 55.48 -25.52
C GLU A 727 0.67 53.97 -25.50
N ASN A 728 1.59 53.52 -24.64
CA ASN A 728 2.04 52.13 -24.55
C ASN A 728 1.46 51.36 -23.34
N GLY A 729 0.54 51.95 -22.58
CA GLY A 729 -0.11 51.30 -21.44
C GLY A 729 0.80 51.12 -20.20
N HIS A 730 1.83 51.94 -20.05
CA HIS A 730 2.71 51.98 -18.88
C HIS A 730 2.32 53.06 -17.87
N TYR A 731 2.72 52.87 -16.61
CA TYR A 731 2.65 53.93 -15.60
C TYR A 731 3.93 54.75 -15.57
N ALA A 732 3.80 56.07 -15.73
CA ALA A 732 4.90 57.01 -15.67
C ALA A 732 5.25 57.37 -14.21
N GLU A 733 6.53 57.25 -13.84
CA GLU A 733 7.00 57.69 -12.54
C GLU A 733 6.98 59.22 -12.39
N ASN A 734 7.08 59.67 -11.14
CA ASN A 734 7.36 61.09 -10.87
C ASN A 734 8.75 61.51 -11.43
N MET A 735 8.94 62.81 -11.63
CA MET A 735 10.17 63.38 -12.19
C MET A 735 11.45 62.95 -11.45
N LYS A 736 11.40 62.81 -10.11
CA LYS A 736 12.57 62.41 -9.32
C LYS A 736 13.01 61.00 -9.69
N ASN A 737 12.07 60.06 -9.71
CA ASN A 737 12.33 58.66 -10.05
C ASN A 737 12.72 58.53 -11.52
N PHE A 738 12.05 59.23 -12.43
CA PHE A 738 12.43 59.27 -13.85
C PHE A 738 13.90 59.70 -14.05
N LYS A 739 14.33 60.78 -13.40
CA LYS A 739 15.73 61.24 -13.45
C LYS A 739 16.72 60.20 -12.94
N GLN A 740 16.33 59.41 -11.93
CA GLN A 740 17.16 58.31 -11.42
C GLN A 740 17.23 57.17 -12.45
N SER A 741 16.11 56.80 -13.07
CA SER A 741 16.05 55.70 -14.02
C SER A 741 16.77 55.98 -15.34
N ILE A 742 16.87 57.24 -15.80
CA ILE A 742 17.62 57.58 -17.02
C ILE A 742 19.14 57.70 -16.81
N ALA A 743 19.60 57.81 -15.57
CA ALA A 743 21.01 58.07 -15.25
C ALA A 743 22.00 57.02 -15.82
N PRO A 744 21.64 55.73 -15.96
CA PRO A 744 22.51 54.74 -16.62
C PRO A 744 22.69 54.97 -18.13
N ILE A 745 21.78 55.70 -18.77
CA ILE A 745 21.73 55.87 -20.24
C ILE A 745 22.21 57.27 -20.64
N ALA A 746 21.79 58.30 -19.92
CA ALA A 746 22.04 59.69 -20.29
C ALA A 746 22.44 60.56 -19.10
N THR A 747 23.30 61.54 -19.36
CA THR A 747 23.78 62.46 -18.32
C THR A 747 22.85 63.68 -18.24
N ALA A 748 22.28 63.92 -17.05
CA ALA A 748 21.51 65.11 -16.76
C ALA A 748 22.37 66.15 -16.02
N VAL A 749 22.59 67.32 -16.62
CA VAL A 749 23.39 68.41 -16.04
C VAL A 749 22.59 69.69 -15.90
N ARG A 750 22.87 70.47 -14.85
CA ARG A 750 22.27 71.80 -14.68
C ARG A 750 23.16 72.85 -15.35
N LYS A 751 22.79 73.29 -16.55
CA LYS A 751 23.50 74.32 -17.32
C LYS A 751 22.53 75.23 -18.05
N ARG A 752 23.05 76.29 -18.67
CA ARG A 752 22.28 77.09 -19.62
C ARG A 752 22.17 76.28 -20.93
N PRO A 753 20.97 76.04 -21.47
CA PRO A 753 20.84 75.38 -22.77
C PRO A 753 21.58 76.16 -23.87
N LYS A 754 21.90 75.52 -24.99
CA LYS A 754 22.52 76.12 -26.19
C LYS A 754 21.61 77.15 -26.88
N GLY A 755 20.33 77.25 -26.49
CA GLY A 755 19.39 78.32 -26.88
C GLY A 755 19.18 79.37 -25.77
N ASP A 756 18.27 80.33 -25.99
CA ASP A 756 17.99 81.38 -25.01
C ASP A 756 17.19 80.84 -23.80
N GLY A 757 17.48 81.35 -22.60
CA GLY A 757 16.81 80.95 -21.35
C GLY A 757 17.70 80.83 -20.10
N GLU A 758 17.07 80.57 -18.96
CA GLU A 758 17.72 80.43 -17.65
C GLU A 758 18.39 79.05 -17.44
N LYS A 759 19.25 78.93 -16.42
CA LYS A 759 19.88 77.65 -16.05
C LYS A 759 18.82 76.60 -15.70
N THR A 760 18.70 75.57 -16.52
CA THR A 760 17.78 74.45 -16.32
C THR A 760 18.52 73.12 -16.30
N THR A 761 17.81 72.01 -16.04
CA THR A 761 18.37 70.66 -16.19
C THR A 761 18.19 70.23 -17.65
N VAL A 762 19.29 69.82 -18.28
CA VAL A 762 19.30 69.31 -19.65
C VAL A 762 19.92 67.92 -19.68
N ILE A 763 19.39 67.07 -20.55
CA ILE A 763 19.99 65.79 -20.91
C ILE A 763 20.95 66.06 -22.06
N THR A 764 22.20 65.61 -21.95
CA THR A 764 23.24 65.78 -22.98
C THR A 764 23.51 64.47 -23.72
N GLY A 765 23.90 64.56 -24.99
CA GLY A 765 24.16 63.41 -25.86
C GLY A 765 22.92 62.87 -26.56
N TYR A 766 21.75 63.47 -26.30
CA TYR A 766 20.46 63.05 -26.84
C TYR A 766 19.56 64.24 -27.18
N ARG A 767 18.68 64.06 -28.15
CA ARG A 767 17.53 64.94 -28.45
C ARG A 767 16.27 64.10 -28.70
N LEU A 768 15.10 64.73 -28.67
CA LEU A 768 13.87 64.09 -29.14
C LEU A 768 13.93 63.91 -30.67
N ILE A 769 13.37 62.81 -31.19
CA ILE A 769 13.21 62.58 -32.63
C ILE A 769 12.33 63.70 -33.21
N SER A 770 12.60 64.09 -34.47
CA SER A 770 11.98 65.26 -35.12
C SER A 770 10.45 65.25 -35.19
N GLU A 771 9.82 64.08 -35.10
CA GLU A 771 8.36 63.94 -35.06
C GLU A 771 7.74 64.38 -33.71
N PHE A 772 8.59 64.59 -32.70
CA PHE A 772 8.20 64.98 -31.33
C PHE A 772 8.76 66.34 -30.90
N LEU A 773 9.56 66.99 -31.77
CA LEU A 773 10.06 68.37 -31.62
C LEU A 773 9.03 69.35 -32.17
#